data_AF-A0A0N1PC39-F1
#
_entry.id   AF-A0A0N1PC39-F1
#
_cell.length_a   1.000
_cell.length_b   1.000
_cell.length_c   1.000
_cell.angle_alpha   90.00
_cell.angle_beta   90.00
_cell.angle_gamma   90.00
#
_symmetry.space_group_name_H-M   'P 1'
#
loop_
_entity.id
_entity.type
_entity.pdbx_description
1 polymer ?
#
loop_
_entity_poly.entity_id
_entity_poly.type
_entity_poly.pdbx_seq_one_letter_code
_entity_poly.pdbx_strand_id
1 'polypeptide(L)'
;MLRLCRLYLALVTGSAITHAATSLNSLLDISDGKAPVPHDELKAFLKEAVMPVMAGTELDRRGNSHSLRLLLGQLTRDAAFAATIVKARPDAGFVESIITCIQKDHQRMRFVPKMTSAQVSKTIENLCKVGVRDETVFPVLISRLDYSNLQELARVMQALSESELDELNMLVVAPLYCGEKWEVVVSRRSTGGGNSQDGRGASHAATPSQPVRSSNVFEAVRVLRALSKSCRKCVEHRRSATPHSLAELPRDSLNLLRGSLLKFIFENGSLLRGAHWVNVARALMHFPGEYSNLRQLVATCPRLEQEVRADFFGEGDERSEEDSASAQSCTVNCETVASAAIRHVFDYAEHRREIPKERAAGHLSEEFPFDLSYPDLVKLLPMLEQCARGNSATAPQRGTPEQNARMATALRLISANAHFLLLRDLVKVLQTLRRLPSSESATTAVNAIVAQAGARLLELPPAELLQKVSFRTIVQFAAALSALRVTSCDDFVTFVSKGASFFPRTLTVETTLSFASALANVANQRSTSCHEAMLTLLAHLLRNYETELKSAPLVSAHPHAVTKILRACVLLDYIPQRRILESLLGSAEVPIQFTSEVYDAGGALVFGLTRTMAHFLKQARSECPDRIEELWTQHVLRNLLPLSVSCTKNAAAHVSPTRWDDAAAYTAVSWRSTLEMLTAFVDPSLAYNTLEVTAQRVIDMLPLCSELLAYAAAVTRSQIGLLTQGALSAADVRCRLQQTSFNSNCSVHFLSSLLILEYLVYQTVSQLASPKGKSVPEDLARQLTSLKDTAYAHLLHSPAKEGASGSLMDVVHHIFDCPLSGADAAAPSSTPVSTTTLLSKRDALEITTNLPFALSLILNPGPVNEYFTERCMSLMVGEEDA
;
A
#
# COMPACT_ATOMS: atom_id res chain seq x y z
N MET A 1 -56.63 -5.43 -53.48
CA MET A 1 -55.18 -5.71 -53.39
C MET A 1 -54.43 -4.54 -52.74
N LEU A 2 -54.49 -4.38 -51.41
CA LEU A 2 -53.61 -3.47 -50.63
C LEU A 2 -53.59 -3.94 -49.15
N ARG A 3 -53.42 -5.25 -48.92
CA ARG A 3 -53.45 -5.87 -47.58
C ARG A 3 -52.27 -6.78 -47.25
N LEU A 4 -51.22 -6.76 -48.07
CA LEU A 4 -49.98 -7.51 -47.83
C LEU A 4 -48.80 -6.55 -47.99
N CYS A 5 -48.32 -6.00 -46.86
CA CYS A 5 -47.00 -5.38 -46.59
C CYS A 5 -47.04 -4.38 -45.41
N ARG A 6 -47.55 -4.77 -44.22
CA ARG A 6 -47.45 -3.97 -42.97
C ARG A 6 -47.24 -4.83 -41.72
N LEU A 7 -46.19 -5.64 -41.70
CA LEU A 7 -45.90 -6.54 -40.57
C LEU A 7 -45.05 -5.92 -39.44
N TYR A 8 -44.79 -4.59 -39.42
CA TYR A 8 -43.91 -3.97 -38.41
C TYR A 8 -44.31 -2.56 -37.93
N LEU A 9 -45.60 -2.23 -37.84
CA LEU A 9 -46.05 -0.93 -37.27
C LEU A 9 -47.03 -1.12 -36.12
N ALA A 10 -46.54 -1.01 -34.87
CA ALA A 10 -47.37 -0.96 -33.68
C ALA A 10 -47.80 0.50 -33.45
N LEU A 11 -49.03 0.83 -33.85
CA LEU A 11 -49.60 2.17 -33.72
C LEU A 11 -50.03 2.43 -32.27
N VAL A 12 -49.58 3.52 -31.68
CA VAL A 12 -49.99 3.95 -30.33
C VAL A 12 -50.98 5.11 -30.43
N THR A 13 -52.12 4.98 -29.74
CA THR A 13 -53.15 6.02 -29.67
C THR A 13 -52.82 7.06 -28.60
N GLY A 14 -53.24 8.32 -28.83
CA GLY A 14 -53.03 9.40 -27.84
C GLY A 14 -53.74 9.13 -26.50
N SER A 15 -54.85 8.40 -26.50
CA SER A 15 -55.55 7.99 -25.27
C SER A 15 -54.75 6.98 -24.45
N ALA A 16 -54.09 6.01 -25.09
CA ALA A 16 -53.24 5.03 -24.41
C ALA A 16 -52.03 5.70 -23.74
N ILE A 17 -51.39 6.67 -24.43
CA ILE A 17 -50.28 7.46 -23.88
C ILE A 17 -50.74 8.27 -22.67
N THR A 18 -51.87 8.99 -22.82
CA THR A 18 -52.40 9.84 -21.75
C THR A 18 -52.77 9.01 -20.54
N HIS A 19 -53.46 7.88 -20.73
CA HIS A 19 -53.81 6.95 -19.67
C HIS A 19 -52.57 6.37 -18.98
N ALA A 20 -51.59 5.87 -19.73
CA ALA A 20 -50.37 5.32 -19.17
C ALA A 20 -49.56 6.36 -18.39
N ALA A 21 -49.40 7.57 -18.94
CA ALA A 21 -48.64 8.65 -18.29
C ALA A 21 -49.31 9.16 -17.01
N THR A 22 -50.61 9.42 -17.06
CA THR A 22 -51.36 9.95 -15.90
C THR A 22 -51.51 8.91 -14.79
N SER A 23 -51.82 7.65 -15.14
CA SER A 23 -51.99 6.58 -14.16
C SER A 23 -50.66 6.16 -13.55
N LEU A 24 -49.57 6.06 -14.35
CA LEU A 24 -48.25 5.77 -13.78
C LEU A 24 -47.81 6.88 -12.83
N ASN A 25 -48.02 8.14 -13.19
CA ASN A 25 -47.69 9.26 -12.32
C ASN A 25 -48.49 9.19 -11.01
N SER A 26 -49.79 8.88 -11.08
CA SER A 26 -50.64 8.69 -9.89
C SER A 26 -50.21 7.52 -9.02
N LEU A 27 -49.72 6.41 -9.58
CA LEU A 27 -49.25 5.25 -8.82
C LEU A 27 -47.90 5.52 -8.13
N LEU A 28 -47.10 6.43 -8.67
CA LEU A 28 -45.80 6.84 -8.14
C LEU A 28 -45.90 8.02 -7.17
N ASP A 29 -47.05 8.69 -7.10
CA ASP A 29 -47.29 9.85 -6.26
C ASP A 29 -47.54 9.47 -4.80
N ILE A 30 -46.56 9.80 -3.96
CA ILE A 30 -46.61 9.64 -2.50
C ILE A 30 -46.80 10.98 -1.77
N SER A 31 -47.16 12.06 -2.50
CA SER A 31 -47.50 13.33 -1.86
C SER A 31 -48.75 13.17 -0.96
N ASP A 32 -48.90 14.09 0.00
CA ASP A 32 -50.00 14.10 0.97
C ASP A 32 -50.12 12.85 1.86
N GLY A 33 -49.02 12.13 2.09
CA GLY A 33 -48.98 11.00 3.02
C GLY A 33 -49.64 9.71 2.51
N LYS A 34 -49.88 9.60 1.19
CA LYS A 34 -50.38 8.37 0.57
C LYS A 34 -49.41 7.20 0.79
N ALA A 35 -49.97 6.03 1.08
CA ALA A 35 -49.17 4.81 1.20
C ALA A 35 -48.61 4.40 -0.17
N PRO A 36 -47.37 3.87 -0.23
CA PRO A 36 -46.80 3.38 -1.48
C PRO A 36 -47.62 2.21 -2.04
N VAL A 37 -47.85 2.22 -3.36
CA VAL A 37 -48.56 1.16 -4.07
C VAL A 37 -47.80 -0.17 -3.94
N PRO A 38 -48.49 -1.31 -3.75
CA PRO A 38 -47.86 -2.63 -3.74
C PRO A 38 -47.00 -2.90 -4.98
N HIS A 39 -45.84 -3.51 -4.78
CA HIS A 39 -44.88 -3.78 -5.87
C HIS A 39 -45.49 -4.61 -7.01
N ASP A 40 -46.37 -5.56 -6.71
CA ASP A 40 -46.97 -6.44 -7.72
C ASP A 40 -48.00 -5.71 -8.58
N GLU A 41 -48.74 -4.77 -7.99
CA GLU A 41 -49.68 -3.90 -8.71
C GLU A 41 -48.95 -2.94 -9.65
N LEU A 42 -47.87 -2.32 -9.16
CA LEU A 42 -47.01 -1.48 -10.00
C LEU A 42 -46.39 -2.29 -11.15
N LYS A 43 -45.89 -3.51 -10.88
CA LYS A 43 -45.35 -4.40 -11.92
C LYS A 43 -46.40 -4.80 -12.96
N ALA A 44 -47.62 -5.14 -12.53
CA ALA A 44 -48.72 -5.48 -13.42
C ALA A 44 -49.06 -4.29 -14.34
N PHE A 45 -49.21 -3.09 -13.77
CA PHE A 45 -49.50 -1.89 -14.55
C PHE A 45 -48.39 -1.55 -15.56
N LEU A 46 -47.12 -1.66 -15.14
CA LEU A 46 -45.98 -1.46 -16.04
C LEU A 46 -46.02 -2.42 -17.22
N LYS A 47 -46.35 -3.70 -16.98
CA LYS A 47 -46.43 -4.73 -18.01
C LYS A 47 -47.62 -4.54 -18.96
N GLU A 48 -48.79 -4.17 -18.44
CA GLU A 48 -50.04 -4.13 -19.20
C GLU A 48 -50.28 -2.80 -19.92
N ALA A 49 -49.88 -1.67 -19.32
CA ALA A 49 -50.18 -0.34 -19.85
C ALA A 49 -48.96 0.42 -20.39
N VAL A 50 -47.78 0.23 -19.79
CA VAL A 50 -46.58 1.02 -20.12
C VAL A 50 -45.72 0.35 -21.19
N MET A 51 -45.42 -0.95 -21.04
CA MET A 51 -44.63 -1.70 -22.03
C MET A 51 -45.23 -1.66 -23.44
N PRO A 52 -46.55 -1.83 -23.65
CA PRO A 52 -47.13 -1.76 -24.99
C PRO A 52 -46.96 -0.39 -25.66
N VAL A 53 -47.05 0.70 -24.89
CA VAL A 53 -46.80 2.06 -25.37
C VAL A 53 -45.33 2.22 -25.79
N MET A 54 -44.40 1.70 -24.98
CA MET A 54 -42.96 1.73 -25.28
C MET A 54 -42.54 0.81 -26.43
N ALA A 55 -43.31 -0.24 -26.71
CA ALA A 55 -43.14 -1.11 -27.87
C ALA A 55 -43.70 -0.51 -29.18
N GLY A 56 -44.44 0.59 -29.09
CA GLY A 56 -45.01 1.32 -30.22
C GLY A 56 -44.00 1.91 -31.19
N THR A 57 -44.24 1.82 -32.50
CA THR A 57 -43.32 2.35 -33.53
C THR A 57 -43.84 3.61 -34.21
N GLU A 58 -45.14 3.87 -34.20
CA GLU A 58 -45.74 5.09 -34.76
C GLU A 58 -46.86 5.66 -33.87
N LEU A 59 -47.06 6.97 -33.95
CA LEU A 59 -48.19 7.67 -33.33
C LEU A 59 -49.35 7.79 -34.32
N ASP A 60 -50.58 7.62 -33.84
CA ASP A 60 -51.77 7.90 -34.65
C ASP A 60 -51.74 9.33 -35.22
N ARG A 61 -52.14 9.48 -36.49
CA ARG A 61 -52.15 10.75 -37.23
C ARG A 61 -53.01 11.82 -36.55
N ARG A 62 -54.03 11.41 -35.79
CA ARG A 62 -54.88 12.31 -34.96
C ARG A 62 -54.22 12.73 -33.64
N GLY A 63 -53.09 12.11 -33.26
CA GLY A 63 -52.34 12.31 -32.02
C GLY A 63 -50.88 12.74 -32.22
N ASN A 64 -50.49 13.24 -33.39
CA ASN A 64 -49.14 13.74 -33.64
C ASN A 64 -48.97 15.20 -33.14
N SER A 65 -49.15 15.43 -31.84
CA SER A 65 -49.03 16.76 -31.21
C SER A 65 -47.74 16.89 -30.39
N HIS A 66 -47.29 18.13 -30.20
CA HIS A 66 -46.17 18.43 -29.31
C HIS A 66 -46.45 17.99 -27.86
N SER A 67 -47.69 18.17 -27.38
CA SER A 67 -48.13 17.79 -26.04
C SER A 67 -48.05 16.29 -25.79
N LEU A 68 -48.41 15.45 -26.76
CA LEU A 68 -48.34 13.99 -26.63
C LEU A 68 -46.89 13.50 -26.58
N ARG A 69 -45.97 14.14 -27.31
CA ARG A 69 -44.54 13.82 -27.23
C ARG A 69 -43.91 14.24 -25.90
N LEU A 70 -44.34 15.35 -25.32
CA LEU A 70 -43.96 15.74 -23.95
C LEU A 70 -44.46 14.71 -22.92
N LEU A 71 -45.69 14.23 -23.07
CA LEU A 71 -46.26 13.17 -22.23
C LEU A 71 -45.51 11.83 -22.37
N LEU A 72 -45.09 11.46 -23.57
CA LEU A 72 -44.21 10.29 -23.78
C LEU A 72 -42.85 10.46 -23.08
N GLY A 73 -42.28 11.66 -23.12
CA GLY A 73 -41.09 12.01 -22.36
C GLY A 73 -41.28 11.84 -20.85
N GLN A 74 -42.42 12.31 -20.33
CA GLN A 74 -42.80 12.12 -18.93
C GLN A 74 -42.99 10.64 -18.58
N LEU A 75 -43.72 9.89 -19.41
CA LEU A 75 -43.95 8.45 -19.24
C LEU A 75 -42.63 7.68 -19.21
N THR A 76 -41.69 8.03 -20.09
CA THR A 76 -40.36 7.39 -20.15
C THR A 76 -39.55 7.65 -18.88
N ARG A 77 -39.57 8.90 -18.38
CA ARG A 77 -38.95 9.27 -17.09
C ARG A 77 -39.57 8.49 -15.93
N ASP A 78 -40.90 8.45 -15.86
CA ASP A 78 -41.65 7.82 -14.78
C ASP A 78 -41.49 6.31 -14.79
N ALA A 79 -41.42 5.69 -15.97
CA ALA A 79 -41.11 4.28 -16.13
C ALA A 79 -39.68 3.94 -15.69
N ALA A 80 -38.69 4.77 -16.02
CA ALA A 80 -37.32 4.60 -15.52
C ALA A 80 -37.26 4.73 -13.99
N PHE A 81 -38.03 5.66 -13.41
CA PHE A 81 -38.15 5.77 -11.95
C PHE A 81 -38.82 4.53 -11.34
N ALA A 82 -39.93 4.06 -11.93
CA ALA A 82 -40.62 2.86 -11.49
C ALA A 82 -39.71 1.61 -11.54
N ALA A 83 -38.83 1.51 -12.55
CA ALA A 83 -37.83 0.45 -12.64
C ALA A 83 -36.89 0.41 -11.41
N THR A 84 -36.50 1.58 -10.88
CA THR A 84 -35.70 1.66 -9.65
C THR A 84 -36.48 1.19 -8.43
N ILE A 85 -37.76 1.56 -8.32
CA ILE A 85 -38.64 1.17 -7.20
C ILE A 85 -38.84 -0.33 -7.19
N VAL A 86 -39.20 -0.93 -8.32
CA VAL A 86 -39.46 -2.38 -8.41
C VAL A 86 -38.18 -3.22 -8.36
N LYS A 87 -37.00 -2.60 -8.24
CA LYS A 87 -35.67 -3.23 -8.28
C LYS A 87 -35.52 -4.13 -9.50
N ALA A 88 -35.89 -3.60 -10.67
CA ALA A 88 -35.75 -4.32 -11.93
C ALA A 88 -34.28 -4.65 -12.18
N ARG A 89 -34.00 -5.83 -12.74
CA ARG A 89 -32.67 -6.14 -13.25
C ARG A 89 -32.42 -5.36 -14.55
N PRO A 90 -31.18 -4.94 -14.85
CA PRO A 90 -30.88 -4.16 -16.05
C PRO A 90 -31.16 -4.90 -17.37
N ASP A 91 -31.14 -6.23 -17.34
CA ASP A 91 -31.45 -7.14 -18.45
C ASP A 91 -32.95 -7.54 -18.52
N ALA A 92 -33.80 -7.00 -17.65
CA ALA A 92 -35.23 -7.31 -17.68
C ALA A 92 -35.89 -6.71 -18.93
N GLY A 93 -36.78 -7.45 -19.59
CA GLY A 93 -37.47 -7.01 -20.82
C GLY A 93 -38.25 -5.69 -20.68
N PHE A 94 -38.66 -5.32 -19.46
CA PHE A 94 -39.23 -3.99 -19.19
C PHE A 94 -38.20 -2.87 -19.37
N VAL A 95 -36.99 -3.04 -18.82
CA VAL A 95 -35.88 -2.08 -18.94
C VAL A 95 -35.40 -2.02 -20.39
N GLU A 96 -35.30 -3.17 -21.05
CA GLU A 96 -34.97 -3.25 -22.49
C GLU A 96 -35.99 -2.51 -23.37
N SER A 97 -37.29 -2.55 -23.01
CA SER A 97 -38.34 -1.80 -23.71
C SER A 97 -38.13 -0.29 -23.59
N ILE A 98 -37.73 0.20 -22.42
CA ILE A 98 -37.38 1.62 -22.19
C ILE A 98 -36.17 2.00 -23.04
N ILE A 99 -35.09 1.21 -22.98
CA ILE A 99 -33.84 1.44 -23.69
C ILE A 99 -34.09 1.49 -25.21
N THR A 100 -34.78 0.49 -25.76
CA THR A 100 -35.10 0.40 -27.18
C THR A 100 -36.02 1.52 -27.64
N CYS A 101 -36.94 1.97 -26.78
CA CYS A 101 -37.81 3.13 -27.05
C CYS A 101 -37.00 4.42 -27.21
N ILE A 102 -35.95 4.62 -26.41
CA ILE A 102 -35.08 5.79 -26.48
C ILE A 102 -34.10 5.70 -27.66
N GLN A 103 -33.38 4.58 -27.80
CA GLN A 103 -32.35 4.39 -28.83
C GLN A 103 -32.90 4.50 -30.25
N LYS A 104 -34.10 3.96 -30.48
CA LYS A 104 -34.73 3.93 -31.82
C LYS A 104 -35.75 5.04 -32.01
N ASP A 105 -35.79 6.06 -31.13
CA ASP A 105 -36.80 7.12 -31.18
C ASP A 105 -36.79 7.90 -32.50
N HIS A 106 -35.62 8.10 -33.12
CA HIS A 106 -35.46 8.78 -34.41
C HIS A 106 -36.23 8.09 -35.55
N GLN A 107 -36.33 6.77 -35.48
CA GLN A 107 -37.08 5.91 -36.41
C GLN A 107 -38.51 5.62 -35.95
N ARG A 108 -38.88 6.05 -34.73
CA ARG A 108 -40.17 5.72 -34.09
C ARG A 108 -40.99 6.98 -33.78
N MET A 109 -41.37 7.18 -32.52
CA MET A 109 -42.34 8.18 -32.08
C MET A 109 -41.77 9.63 -32.04
N ARG A 110 -40.45 9.80 -32.16
CA ARG A 110 -39.73 11.09 -32.20
C ARG A 110 -40.04 12.01 -31.03
N PHE A 111 -40.08 11.46 -29.81
CA PHE A 111 -40.39 12.19 -28.58
C PHE A 111 -39.16 12.71 -27.84
N VAL A 112 -37.98 12.06 -27.97
CA VAL A 112 -36.75 12.45 -27.26
C VAL A 112 -36.33 13.90 -27.57
N PRO A 113 -36.40 14.40 -28.82
CA PRO A 113 -36.12 15.81 -29.11
C PRO A 113 -37.08 16.81 -28.45
N LYS A 114 -38.20 16.34 -27.89
CA LYS A 114 -39.20 17.16 -27.20
C LYS A 114 -39.14 17.02 -25.67
N MET A 115 -38.28 16.15 -25.13
CA MET A 115 -38.09 16.06 -23.69
C MET A 115 -37.42 17.33 -23.15
N THR A 116 -37.85 17.75 -21.96
CA THR A 116 -37.16 18.81 -21.22
C THR A 116 -35.87 18.27 -20.61
N SER A 117 -34.86 19.13 -20.41
CA SER A 117 -33.60 18.74 -19.77
C SER A 117 -33.81 18.14 -18.36
N ALA A 118 -34.80 18.64 -17.61
CA ALA A 118 -35.22 18.06 -16.33
C ALA A 118 -35.72 16.61 -16.44
N GLN A 119 -36.49 16.28 -17.49
CA GLN A 119 -36.93 14.91 -17.75
C GLN A 119 -35.75 14.03 -18.16
N VAL A 120 -34.91 14.52 -19.08
CA VAL A 120 -33.72 13.82 -19.59
C VAL A 120 -32.75 13.47 -18.46
N SER A 121 -32.37 14.45 -17.64
CA SER A 121 -31.41 14.25 -16.55
C SER A 121 -31.92 13.24 -15.50
N LYS A 122 -33.22 13.25 -15.20
CA LYS A 122 -33.84 12.25 -14.30
C LYS A 122 -33.93 10.87 -14.94
N THR A 123 -34.22 10.77 -16.24
CA THR A 123 -34.21 9.49 -16.95
C THR A 123 -32.81 8.88 -16.93
N ILE A 124 -31.76 9.66 -17.21
CA ILE A 124 -30.36 9.20 -17.12
C ILE A 124 -30.04 8.70 -15.70
N GLU A 125 -30.31 9.52 -14.67
CA GLU A 125 -30.06 9.17 -13.27
C GLU A 125 -30.74 7.84 -12.88
N ASN A 126 -32.00 7.66 -13.27
CA ASN A 126 -32.77 6.46 -12.94
C ASN A 126 -32.26 5.22 -13.69
N LEU A 127 -31.94 5.33 -14.98
CA LEU A 127 -31.36 4.21 -15.74
C LEU A 127 -29.99 3.78 -15.18
N CYS A 128 -29.16 4.75 -14.79
CA CYS A 128 -27.92 4.51 -14.06
C CYS A 128 -28.16 3.76 -12.74
N LYS A 129 -29.15 4.19 -11.93
CA LYS A 129 -29.52 3.52 -10.67
C LYS A 129 -30.03 2.08 -10.86
N VAL A 130 -30.69 1.79 -11.98
CA VAL A 130 -31.11 0.42 -12.35
C VAL A 130 -29.91 -0.46 -12.71
N GLY A 131 -28.77 0.14 -13.08
CA GLY A 131 -27.55 -0.56 -13.49
C GLY A 131 -27.42 -0.74 -15.01
N VAL A 132 -28.14 0.08 -15.80
CA VAL A 132 -28.00 0.07 -17.27
C VAL A 132 -26.62 0.58 -17.67
N ARG A 133 -25.87 -0.23 -18.42
CA ARG A 133 -24.53 0.09 -18.93
C ARG A 133 -24.45 0.27 -20.44
N ASP A 134 -25.58 0.24 -21.14
CA ASP A 134 -25.63 0.42 -22.59
C ASP A 134 -25.21 1.85 -22.95
N GLU A 135 -24.01 2.02 -23.51
CA GLU A 135 -23.44 3.33 -23.86
C GLU A 135 -24.12 4.01 -25.04
N THR A 136 -25.04 3.35 -25.74
CA THR A 136 -25.70 3.91 -26.93
C THR A 136 -27.00 4.66 -26.59
N VAL A 137 -27.63 4.38 -25.43
CA VAL A 137 -28.85 5.08 -25.01
C VAL A 137 -28.55 6.47 -24.45
N PHE A 138 -27.47 6.61 -23.70
CA PHE A 138 -27.14 7.83 -22.98
C PHE A 138 -26.75 9.01 -23.90
N PRO A 139 -25.97 8.86 -24.99
CA PRO A 139 -25.63 9.98 -25.87
C PRO A 139 -26.84 10.69 -26.46
N VAL A 140 -27.88 9.92 -26.84
CA VAL A 140 -29.14 10.48 -27.36
C VAL A 140 -29.80 11.39 -26.33
N LEU A 141 -29.83 10.95 -25.06
CA LEU A 141 -30.36 11.73 -23.95
C LEU A 141 -29.45 12.92 -23.61
N ILE A 142 -28.15 12.72 -23.47
CA ILE A 142 -27.15 13.74 -23.12
C ILE A 142 -27.22 14.92 -24.10
N SER A 143 -27.45 14.66 -25.40
CA SER A 143 -27.62 15.71 -26.44
C SER A 143 -28.78 16.68 -26.19
N ARG A 144 -29.66 16.41 -25.22
CA ARG A 144 -30.83 17.21 -24.85
C ARG A 144 -30.70 17.90 -23.50
N LEU A 145 -29.54 17.81 -22.85
CA LEU A 145 -29.27 18.54 -21.63
C LEU A 145 -29.12 20.04 -21.93
N ASP A 146 -29.67 20.85 -21.04
CA ASP A 146 -29.37 22.27 -20.98
C ASP A 146 -28.09 22.47 -20.17
N TYR A 147 -27.00 22.73 -20.87
CA TYR A 147 -25.67 22.92 -20.28
C TYR A 147 -25.55 24.24 -19.49
N SER A 148 -26.52 25.16 -19.62
CA SER A 148 -26.65 26.33 -18.74
C SER A 148 -27.23 25.97 -17.36
N ASN A 149 -27.82 24.79 -17.20
CA ASN A 149 -28.37 24.32 -15.93
C ASN A 149 -27.40 23.37 -15.20
N LEU A 150 -26.56 23.95 -14.33
CA LEU A 150 -25.57 23.20 -13.53
C LEU A 150 -26.19 22.09 -12.68
N GLN A 151 -27.42 22.23 -12.19
CA GLN A 151 -28.05 21.20 -11.36
C GLN A 151 -28.33 19.93 -12.17
N GLU A 152 -28.76 20.07 -13.41
CA GLU A 152 -29.05 18.96 -14.30
C GLU A 152 -27.75 18.33 -14.83
N LEU A 153 -26.76 19.15 -15.16
CA LEU A 153 -25.42 18.67 -15.54
C LEU A 153 -24.75 17.90 -14.40
N ALA A 154 -24.78 18.43 -13.17
CA ALA A 154 -24.22 17.77 -11.98
C ALA A 154 -24.90 16.42 -11.71
N ARG A 155 -26.24 16.36 -11.82
CA ARG A 155 -27.01 15.12 -11.67
C ARG A 155 -26.54 14.05 -12.66
N VAL A 156 -26.42 14.41 -13.94
CA VAL A 156 -26.02 13.47 -15.00
C VAL A 156 -24.58 13.01 -14.82
N MET A 157 -23.63 13.94 -14.69
CA MET A 157 -22.22 13.59 -14.62
C MET A 157 -21.89 12.75 -13.38
N GLN A 158 -22.56 13.01 -12.26
CA GLN A 158 -22.43 12.20 -11.06
C GLN A 158 -23.03 10.80 -11.24
N ALA A 159 -24.24 10.68 -11.81
CA ALA A 159 -24.88 9.38 -12.04
C ALA A 159 -24.04 8.48 -12.97
N LEU A 160 -23.48 9.06 -14.04
CA LEU A 160 -22.59 8.35 -14.96
C LEU A 160 -21.32 7.87 -14.24
N SER A 161 -20.67 8.75 -13.48
CA SER A 161 -19.43 8.37 -12.76
C SER A 161 -19.68 7.36 -11.63
N GLU A 162 -20.82 7.43 -10.95
CA GLU A 162 -21.20 6.44 -9.93
C GLU A 162 -21.50 5.07 -10.54
N SER A 163 -21.92 5.03 -11.80
CA SER A 163 -22.22 3.81 -12.57
C SER A 163 -21.04 3.28 -13.40
N GLU A 164 -19.84 3.83 -13.19
CA GLU A 164 -18.60 3.47 -13.92
C GLU A 164 -18.64 3.81 -15.42
N LEU A 165 -19.56 4.68 -15.86
CA LEU A 165 -19.67 5.18 -17.23
C LEU A 165 -18.85 6.46 -17.42
N ASP A 166 -17.61 6.45 -16.94
CA ASP A 166 -16.73 7.62 -16.92
C ASP A 166 -16.38 8.10 -18.35
N GLU A 167 -16.38 7.22 -19.35
CA GLU A 167 -16.11 7.56 -20.75
C GLU A 167 -17.19 8.47 -21.35
N LEU A 168 -18.46 8.28 -20.99
CA LEU A 168 -19.54 9.16 -21.45
C LEU A 168 -19.36 10.59 -20.95
N ASN A 169 -18.86 10.79 -19.72
CA ASN A 169 -18.53 12.11 -19.23
C ASN A 169 -17.42 12.78 -20.06
N MET A 170 -16.42 12.02 -20.50
CA MET A 170 -15.25 12.56 -21.20
C MET A 170 -15.45 12.71 -22.71
N LEU A 171 -16.15 11.77 -23.35
CA LEU A 171 -16.28 11.68 -24.80
C LEU A 171 -17.61 12.24 -25.33
N VAL A 172 -18.60 12.44 -24.45
CA VAL A 172 -19.92 12.93 -24.85
C VAL A 172 -20.31 14.20 -24.08
N VAL A 173 -20.31 14.16 -22.75
CA VAL A 173 -20.77 15.32 -21.95
C VAL A 173 -19.82 16.52 -22.12
N ALA A 174 -18.51 16.34 -21.89
CA ALA A 174 -17.56 17.45 -22.00
C ALA A 174 -17.47 18.05 -23.42
N PRO A 175 -17.46 17.27 -24.51
CA PRO A 175 -17.47 17.81 -25.88
C PRO A 175 -18.72 18.59 -26.28
N LEU A 176 -19.88 18.28 -25.69
CA LEU A 176 -21.13 18.98 -25.98
C LEU A 176 -21.27 20.32 -25.25
N TYR A 177 -20.45 20.57 -24.22
CA TYR A 177 -20.38 21.87 -23.58
C TYR A 177 -19.74 22.90 -24.53
N CYS A 178 -20.49 23.96 -24.84
CA CYS A 178 -20.13 24.94 -25.87
C CYS A 178 -19.67 26.28 -25.26
N GLY A 179 -19.35 26.32 -23.96
CA GLY A 179 -18.90 27.54 -23.27
C GLY A 179 -20.03 28.36 -22.67
N GLU A 180 -21.16 27.71 -22.33
CA GLU A 180 -22.29 28.32 -21.65
C GLU A 180 -21.83 29.00 -20.34
N LYS A 181 -22.29 30.23 -20.11
CA LYS A 181 -21.98 30.98 -18.88
C LYS A 181 -23.06 30.72 -17.83
N TRP A 182 -22.64 30.66 -16.57
CA TRP A 182 -23.54 30.49 -15.44
C TRP A 182 -23.63 31.78 -14.63
N GLU A 183 -24.85 32.14 -14.25
CA GLU A 183 -25.12 33.20 -13.29
C GLU A 183 -25.46 32.58 -11.94
N VAL A 184 -25.17 33.27 -10.84
CA VAL A 184 -25.46 32.74 -9.50
C VAL A 184 -26.97 32.65 -9.29
N VAL A 185 -27.46 31.45 -9.01
CA VAL A 185 -28.85 31.18 -8.63
C VAL A 185 -28.89 30.61 -7.22
N VAL A 186 -29.46 31.39 -6.30
CA VAL A 186 -29.68 30.97 -4.91
C VAL A 186 -31.13 30.55 -4.74
N SER A 187 -31.37 29.25 -4.56
CA SER A 187 -32.71 28.73 -4.30
C SER A 187 -33.11 29.00 -2.85
N ARG A 188 -33.99 29.98 -2.62
CA ARG A 188 -34.74 30.09 -1.36
C ARG A 188 -35.91 29.11 -1.43
N ARG A 189 -35.94 28.14 -0.52
CA ARG A 189 -37.06 27.19 -0.44
C ARG A 189 -38.29 27.96 0.05
N SER A 190 -39.22 28.30 -0.84
CA SER A 190 -40.58 28.68 -0.45
C SER A 190 -41.18 27.53 0.33
N THR A 191 -41.56 27.79 1.58
CA THR A 191 -42.30 26.85 2.40
C THR A 191 -43.77 26.98 2.03
N GLY A 192 -44.28 26.01 1.25
CA GLY A 192 -45.71 25.71 1.14
C GLY A 192 -46.49 26.41 0.01
N GLY A 193 -46.99 25.58 -0.92
CA GLY A 193 -48.33 25.69 -1.53
C GLY A 193 -48.69 26.90 -2.39
N GLY A 194 -48.97 26.65 -3.68
CA GLY A 194 -49.91 27.47 -4.46
C GLY A 194 -49.33 28.08 -5.74
N ASN A 195 -50.03 27.84 -6.85
CA ASN A 195 -49.80 28.41 -8.17
C ASN A 195 -49.45 29.91 -8.15
N SER A 196 -48.32 30.26 -8.74
CA SER A 196 -48.18 31.56 -9.40
C SER A 196 -47.20 31.41 -10.57
N GLN A 197 -47.80 31.16 -11.72
CA GLN A 197 -47.26 31.52 -13.01
C GLN A 197 -47.21 33.05 -13.04
N ASP A 198 -46.04 33.63 -12.75
CA ASP A 198 -45.65 34.95 -13.26
C ASP A 198 -44.16 35.19 -13.00
N GLY A 199 -43.41 35.25 -14.11
CA GLY A 199 -42.07 35.80 -14.11
C GLY A 199 -42.16 37.32 -14.18
N ARG A 200 -41.55 38.01 -13.20
CA ARG A 200 -40.82 39.28 -13.36
C ARG A 200 -40.36 39.80 -11.99
N GLY A 201 -39.06 40.04 -11.89
CA GLY A 201 -38.43 41.07 -11.05
C GLY A 201 -38.64 41.01 -9.53
N ALA A 202 -37.62 40.56 -8.80
CA ALA A 202 -37.35 41.05 -7.45
C ALA A 202 -35.85 40.95 -7.12
N SER A 203 -35.09 41.94 -7.60
CA SER A 203 -33.81 42.32 -7.00
C SER A 203 -34.10 43.01 -5.66
N HIS A 204 -34.02 42.30 -4.55
CA HIS A 204 -33.91 42.92 -3.24
C HIS A 204 -32.81 42.26 -2.41
N ALA A 205 -31.93 43.13 -1.91
CA ALA A 205 -30.75 42.86 -1.12
C ALA A 205 -31.00 41.82 -0.02
N ALA A 206 -30.11 40.83 0.05
CA ALA A 206 -30.08 39.86 1.12
C ALA A 206 -29.74 40.55 2.45
N THR A 207 -30.60 40.40 3.45
CA THR A 207 -30.21 40.58 4.85
C THR A 207 -29.26 39.45 5.27
N PRO A 208 -28.21 39.74 6.07
CA PRO A 208 -27.07 38.84 6.30
C PRO A 208 -27.34 37.68 7.28
N SER A 209 -28.58 37.43 7.69
CA SER A 209 -28.89 36.57 8.84
C SER A 209 -29.58 35.23 8.52
N GLN A 210 -29.68 34.80 7.25
CA GLN A 210 -30.12 33.44 6.93
C GLN A 210 -29.11 32.68 6.07
N PRO A 211 -28.71 31.45 6.46
CA PRO A 211 -27.75 30.67 5.68
C PRO A 211 -28.35 30.30 4.31
N VAL A 212 -27.62 30.63 3.24
CA VAL A 212 -27.92 30.17 1.87
C VAL A 212 -27.86 28.65 1.84
N ARG A 213 -29.01 27.97 1.73
CA ARG A 213 -29.10 26.50 1.84
C ARG A 213 -28.85 25.75 0.52
N SER A 214 -28.87 26.43 -0.63
CA SER A 214 -28.57 25.82 -1.94
C SER A 214 -28.24 26.87 -2.98
N SER A 215 -27.06 26.76 -3.59
CA SER A 215 -26.57 27.59 -4.69
C SER A 215 -26.07 26.70 -5.82
N ASN A 216 -26.24 27.13 -7.07
CA ASN A 216 -25.70 26.42 -8.23
C ASN A 216 -24.15 26.41 -8.27
N VAL A 217 -23.48 27.24 -7.46
CA VAL A 217 -22.02 27.15 -7.24
C VAL A 217 -21.64 25.81 -6.59
N PHE A 218 -22.51 25.23 -5.74
CA PHE A 218 -22.27 23.90 -5.17
C PHE A 218 -22.36 22.80 -6.24
N GLU A 219 -23.27 22.97 -7.19
CA GLU A 219 -23.41 22.07 -8.33
C GLU A 219 -22.17 22.17 -9.24
N ALA A 220 -21.60 23.36 -9.46
CA ALA A 220 -20.32 23.50 -10.17
C ALA A 220 -19.18 22.70 -9.50
N VAL A 221 -19.09 22.72 -8.16
CA VAL A 221 -18.11 21.90 -7.43
C VAL A 221 -18.38 20.39 -7.65
N ARG A 222 -19.64 19.96 -7.70
CA ARG A 222 -20.00 18.55 -8.01
C ARG A 222 -19.63 18.16 -9.43
N VAL A 223 -19.87 19.02 -10.41
CA VAL A 223 -19.45 18.83 -11.81
C VAL A 223 -17.93 18.70 -11.90
N LEU A 224 -17.17 19.61 -11.25
CA LEU A 224 -15.71 19.57 -11.23
C LEU A 224 -15.17 18.25 -10.65
N ARG A 225 -15.79 17.75 -9.57
CA ARG A 225 -15.43 16.45 -8.97
C ARG A 225 -15.71 15.27 -9.89
N ALA A 226 -16.88 15.25 -10.54
CA ALA A 226 -17.23 14.20 -11.49
C ALA A 226 -16.27 14.22 -12.69
N LEU A 227 -15.97 15.41 -13.22
CA LEU A 227 -15.01 15.61 -14.31
C LEU A 227 -13.60 15.11 -13.93
N SER A 228 -13.09 15.49 -12.75
CA SER A 228 -11.80 15.02 -12.23
C SER A 228 -11.75 13.49 -12.09
N LYS A 229 -12.78 12.90 -11.48
CA LYS A 229 -12.86 11.45 -11.27
C LYS A 229 -12.90 10.69 -12.60
N SER A 230 -13.75 11.11 -13.54
CA SER A 230 -13.90 10.46 -14.83
C SER A 230 -12.65 10.61 -15.69
N CYS A 231 -12.03 11.80 -15.72
CA CYS A 231 -10.76 12.03 -16.42
C CYS A 231 -9.66 11.10 -15.91
N ARG A 232 -9.47 11.02 -14.58
CA ARG A 232 -8.49 10.12 -13.97
C ARG A 232 -8.75 8.66 -14.32
N LYS A 233 -10.00 8.20 -14.22
CA LYS A 233 -10.38 6.82 -14.54
C LYS A 233 -10.11 6.46 -16.01
N CYS A 234 -10.47 7.34 -16.94
CA CYS A 234 -10.20 7.13 -18.36
C CYS A 234 -8.70 7.10 -18.66
N VAL A 235 -7.90 8.01 -18.07
CA VAL A 235 -6.45 8.02 -18.24
C VAL A 235 -5.79 6.76 -17.66
N GLU A 236 -6.19 6.33 -16.45
CA GLU A 236 -5.72 5.08 -15.84
C GLU A 236 -6.04 3.86 -16.72
N HIS A 237 -7.29 3.76 -17.21
CA HIS A 237 -7.71 2.68 -18.09
C HIS A 237 -6.87 2.63 -19.38
N ARG A 238 -6.61 3.80 -19.98
CA ARG A 238 -5.79 3.93 -21.19
C ARG A 238 -4.32 3.59 -20.95
N ARG A 239 -3.75 3.93 -19.79
CA ARG A 239 -2.37 3.54 -19.42
C ARG A 239 -2.23 2.03 -19.25
N SER A 240 -3.29 1.35 -18.81
CA SER A 240 -3.32 -0.11 -18.68
C SER A 240 -3.66 -0.86 -19.97
N ALA A 241 -4.20 -0.16 -20.98
CA ALA A 241 -4.59 -0.76 -22.25
C ALA A 241 -3.42 -0.80 -23.25
N THR A 242 -3.41 -1.80 -24.14
CA THR A 242 -2.41 -1.91 -25.21
C THR A 242 -2.47 -0.70 -26.16
N PRO A 243 -1.33 -0.18 -26.66
CA PRO A 243 -1.21 1.14 -27.30
C PRO A 243 -1.93 1.34 -28.65
N HIS A 244 -2.77 0.41 -29.11
CA HIS A 244 -3.31 0.40 -30.48
C HIS A 244 -4.83 0.60 -30.60
N SER A 245 -5.57 0.98 -29.55
CA SER A 245 -7.05 0.92 -29.63
C SER A 245 -7.89 2.02 -28.96
N LEU A 246 -7.34 3.11 -28.41
CA LEU A 246 -8.16 4.11 -27.70
C LEU A 246 -7.98 5.53 -28.26
N ALA A 247 -9.07 6.12 -28.79
CA ALA A 247 -9.12 7.49 -29.30
C ALA A 247 -8.78 8.50 -28.20
N GLU A 248 -7.89 9.48 -28.44
CA GLU A 248 -7.45 10.47 -27.44
C GLU A 248 -8.61 11.21 -26.74
N LEU A 249 -8.44 11.61 -25.47
CA LEU A 249 -9.45 12.41 -24.78
C LEU A 249 -9.46 13.84 -25.36
N PRO A 250 -10.64 14.45 -25.54
CA PRO A 250 -10.79 15.76 -26.16
C PRO A 250 -10.26 16.86 -25.23
N ARG A 251 -8.98 17.22 -25.40
CA ARG A 251 -8.26 18.12 -24.49
C ARG A 251 -8.90 19.50 -24.40
N ASP A 252 -9.30 20.07 -25.53
CA ASP A 252 -9.83 21.43 -25.59
C ASP A 252 -11.21 21.54 -24.93
N SER A 253 -12.10 20.58 -25.18
CA SER A 253 -13.41 20.52 -24.54
C SER A 253 -13.32 20.33 -23.03
N LEU A 254 -12.39 19.49 -22.57
CA LEU A 254 -12.13 19.30 -21.15
C LEU A 254 -11.58 20.57 -20.50
N ASN A 255 -10.65 21.25 -21.17
CA ASN A 255 -10.10 22.52 -20.71
C ASN A 255 -11.15 23.63 -20.66
N LEU A 256 -12.04 23.68 -21.65
CA LEU A 256 -13.14 24.64 -21.72
C LEU A 256 -14.10 24.45 -20.54
N LEU A 257 -14.62 23.24 -20.34
CA LEU A 257 -15.55 22.95 -19.22
C LEU A 257 -14.89 23.19 -17.86
N ARG A 258 -13.68 22.67 -17.65
CA ARG A 258 -12.94 22.86 -16.39
C ARG A 258 -12.64 24.34 -16.14
N GLY A 259 -12.18 25.07 -17.17
CA GLY A 259 -11.85 26.49 -17.08
C GLY A 259 -13.07 27.32 -16.68
N SER A 260 -14.20 27.10 -17.34
CA SER A 260 -15.46 27.76 -17.00
C SER A 260 -15.93 27.44 -15.58
N LEU A 261 -15.81 26.18 -15.12
CA LEU A 261 -16.18 25.79 -13.75
C LEU A 261 -15.30 26.49 -12.71
N LEU A 262 -13.98 26.49 -12.91
CA LEU A 262 -13.05 27.15 -12.00
C LEU A 262 -13.27 28.65 -11.96
N LYS A 263 -13.46 29.29 -13.11
CA LYS A 263 -13.81 30.71 -13.18
C LYS A 263 -15.08 31.00 -12.36
N PHE A 264 -16.16 30.26 -12.61
CA PHE A 264 -17.43 30.46 -11.91
C PHE A 264 -17.31 30.21 -10.40
N ILE A 265 -16.54 29.20 -9.98
CA ILE A 265 -16.28 28.88 -8.58
C ILE A 265 -15.51 30.00 -7.87
N PHE A 266 -14.40 30.48 -8.45
CA PHE A 266 -13.54 31.48 -7.81
C PHE A 266 -14.16 32.89 -7.86
N GLU A 267 -14.91 33.25 -8.90
CA GLU A 267 -15.67 34.51 -8.93
C GLU A 267 -16.71 34.58 -7.80
N ASN A 268 -17.30 33.44 -7.44
CA ASN A 268 -18.40 33.33 -6.48
C ASN A 268 -18.00 32.57 -5.20
N GLY A 269 -16.70 32.55 -4.87
CA GLY A 269 -16.14 31.76 -3.77
C GLY A 269 -16.69 32.11 -2.39
N SER A 270 -17.19 33.34 -2.20
CA SER A 270 -17.83 33.79 -0.95
C SER A 270 -19.08 33.01 -0.56
N LEU A 271 -19.70 32.29 -1.51
CA LEU A 271 -20.85 31.42 -1.27
C LEU A 271 -20.45 30.02 -0.81
N LEU A 272 -19.19 29.64 -1.02
CA LEU A 272 -18.67 28.34 -0.65
C LEU A 272 -18.33 28.26 0.85
N ARG A 273 -18.31 27.03 1.35
CA ARG A 273 -17.96 26.68 2.74
C ARG A 273 -16.69 25.85 2.73
N GLY A 274 -16.06 25.67 3.89
CA GLY A 274 -14.82 24.89 4.00
C GLY A 274 -14.90 23.50 3.34
N ALA A 275 -15.99 22.77 3.52
CA ALA A 275 -16.18 21.45 2.90
C ALA A 275 -16.26 21.50 1.35
N HIS A 276 -16.74 22.62 0.77
CA HIS A 276 -16.75 22.82 -0.67
C HIS A 276 -15.32 23.09 -1.18
N TRP A 277 -14.54 23.91 -0.47
CA TRP A 277 -13.14 24.17 -0.80
C TRP A 277 -12.25 22.93 -0.72
N VAL A 278 -12.44 22.08 0.30
CA VAL A 278 -11.80 20.76 0.38
C VAL A 278 -12.09 19.93 -0.87
N ASN A 279 -13.32 19.98 -1.36
CA ASN A 279 -13.75 19.25 -2.55
C ASN A 279 -13.16 19.82 -3.85
N VAL A 280 -13.00 21.14 -3.95
CA VAL A 280 -12.32 21.82 -5.07
C VAL A 280 -10.84 21.43 -5.09
N ALA A 281 -10.13 21.61 -3.97
CA ALA A 281 -8.73 21.23 -3.83
C ALA A 281 -8.52 19.75 -4.20
N ARG A 282 -9.38 18.86 -3.68
CA ARG A 282 -9.29 17.42 -3.98
C ARG A 282 -9.53 17.09 -5.44
N ALA A 283 -10.49 17.74 -6.09
CA ALA A 283 -10.74 17.52 -7.51
C ALA A 283 -9.51 17.92 -8.34
N LEU A 284 -8.91 19.07 -8.01
CA LEU A 284 -7.73 19.61 -8.68
C LEU A 284 -6.47 18.75 -8.48
N MET A 285 -6.18 18.32 -7.25
CA MET A 285 -5.02 17.48 -6.94
C MET A 285 -5.07 16.09 -7.60
N HIS A 286 -6.25 15.61 -7.97
CA HIS A 286 -6.44 14.31 -8.62
C HIS A 286 -6.55 14.38 -10.15
N PHE A 287 -6.47 15.57 -10.76
CA PHE A 287 -6.40 15.66 -12.22
C PHE A 287 -5.08 15.06 -12.73
N PRO A 288 -5.10 14.29 -13.82
CA PRO A 288 -3.88 13.73 -14.41
C PRO A 288 -2.91 14.82 -14.86
N GLY A 289 -1.61 14.55 -14.72
CA GLY A 289 -0.53 15.50 -15.03
C GLY A 289 -0.59 16.06 -16.45
N GLU A 290 -0.98 15.25 -17.45
CA GLU A 290 -1.06 15.69 -18.85
C GLU A 290 -2.13 16.77 -19.09
N TYR A 291 -3.09 16.87 -18.18
CA TYR A 291 -4.18 17.84 -18.23
C TYR A 291 -4.01 18.93 -17.17
N SER A 292 -2.96 18.93 -16.36
CA SER A 292 -2.82 19.80 -15.17
C SER A 292 -2.64 21.30 -15.48
N ASN A 293 -2.25 21.67 -16.70
CA ASN A 293 -1.95 23.05 -17.07
C ASN A 293 -3.22 23.94 -17.10
N LEU A 294 -3.16 25.11 -16.46
CA LEU A 294 -4.25 26.09 -16.39
C LEU A 294 -3.82 27.48 -16.90
N ARG A 295 -2.67 27.62 -17.58
CA ARG A 295 -2.16 28.93 -18.06
C ARG A 295 -3.15 29.69 -18.94
N GLN A 296 -3.92 29.00 -19.78
CA GLN A 296 -4.93 29.63 -20.64
C GLN A 296 -6.09 30.26 -19.85
N LEU A 297 -6.35 29.79 -18.63
CA LEU A 297 -7.41 30.32 -17.75
C LEU A 297 -7.02 31.68 -17.16
N VAL A 298 -5.72 31.96 -17.00
CA VAL A 298 -5.22 33.24 -16.47
C VAL A 298 -5.69 34.42 -17.30
N ALA A 299 -5.67 34.29 -18.63
CA ALA A 299 -6.13 35.34 -19.54
C ALA A 299 -7.63 35.67 -19.40
N THR A 300 -8.43 34.74 -18.88
CA THR A 300 -9.89 34.87 -18.78
C THR A 300 -10.40 35.00 -17.35
N CYS A 301 -9.56 34.72 -16.36
CA CYS A 301 -9.80 34.86 -14.93
C CYS A 301 -8.50 35.32 -14.21
N PRO A 302 -8.12 36.62 -14.32
CA PRO A 302 -6.90 37.14 -13.68
C PRO A 302 -6.88 36.99 -12.16
N ARG A 303 -8.08 36.99 -11.54
CA ARG A 303 -8.26 36.74 -10.11
C ARG A 303 -7.65 35.40 -9.66
N LEU A 304 -7.70 34.37 -10.50
CA LEU A 304 -7.09 33.08 -10.18
C LEU A 304 -5.57 33.17 -10.04
N GLU A 305 -4.92 33.98 -10.88
CA GLU A 305 -3.48 34.22 -10.78
C GLU A 305 -3.14 35.05 -9.53
N GLN A 306 -4.00 36.01 -9.17
CA GLN A 306 -3.85 36.78 -7.92
C GLN A 306 -3.98 35.87 -6.69
N GLU A 307 -4.96 34.97 -6.65
CA GLU A 307 -5.16 34.00 -5.55
C GLU A 307 -3.98 33.04 -5.42
N VAL A 308 -3.43 32.57 -6.54
CA VAL A 308 -2.24 31.72 -6.53
C VAL A 308 -1.02 32.52 -6.06
N ARG A 309 -0.81 33.74 -6.55
CA ARG A 309 0.28 34.60 -6.08
C ARG A 309 0.15 34.92 -4.59
N ALA A 310 -1.04 35.22 -4.10
CA ALA A 310 -1.30 35.49 -2.68
C ALA A 310 -0.94 34.29 -1.79
N ASP A 311 -1.20 33.06 -2.22
CA ASP A 311 -0.80 31.84 -1.49
C ASP A 311 0.73 31.59 -1.51
N PHE A 312 1.47 32.12 -2.50
CA PHE A 312 2.93 31.98 -2.59
C PHE A 312 3.72 33.14 -1.95
N PHE A 313 3.16 34.35 -1.94
CA PHE A 313 3.88 35.59 -1.58
C PHE A 313 3.21 36.39 -0.44
N GLY A 314 2.02 36.00 0.01
CA GLY A 314 1.26 36.69 1.08
C GLY A 314 0.42 37.86 0.59
N GLU A 315 -0.67 38.19 1.31
CA GLU A 315 -1.46 39.40 1.09
C GLU A 315 -0.72 40.61 1.72
N GLY A 316 0.08 41.32 0.93
CA GLY A 316 0.69 42.58 1.38
C GLY A 316 2.12 42.88 0.93
N ASP A 317 2.74 42.03 0.10
CA ASP A 317 4.04 42.39 -0.49
C ASP A 317 3.84 43.34 -1.69
N GLU A 318 3.33 44.55 -1.41
CA GLU A 318 3.38 45.73 -2.31
C GLU A 318 4.79 46.34 -2.34
N ARG A 319 5.84 45.55 -2.07
CA ARG A 319 7.22 46.03 -2.15
C ARG A 319 7.77 45.87 -3.56
N SER A 320 7.79 47.02 -4.22
CA SER A 320 8.62 47.39 -5.37
C SER A 320 8.17 46.88 -6.73
N GLU A 321 7.34 47.69 -7.39
CA GLU A 321 7.19 47.71 -8.86
C GLU A 321 8.51 48.00 -9.62
N GLU A 322 9.62 48.27 -8.91
CA GLU A 322 10.91 48.62 -9.51
C GLU A 322 11.87 47.42 -9.76
N ASP A 323 11.62 46.22 -9.20
CA ASP A 323 12.42 44.99 -9.47
C ASP A 323 11.76 44.04 -10.51
N SER A 324 10.90 44.61 -11.34
CA SER A 324 10.04 43.96 -12.35
C SER A 324 10.77 43.15 -13.44
N ALA A 325 12.11 43.12 -13.46
CA ALA A 325 12.91 42.32 -14.39
C ALA A 325 13.13 40.87 -13.92
N SER A 326 12.78 40.51 -12.67
CA SER A 326 12.95 39.15 -12.13
C SER A 326 11.67 38.51 -11.58
N ALA A 327 10.49 39.02 -11.96
CA ALA A 327 9.21 38.42 -11.61
C ALA A 327 9.14 36.97 -12.12
N GLN A 328 9.53 36.02 -11.27
CA GLN A 328 9.45 34.59 -11.54
C GLN A 328 8.00 34.27 -11.93
N SER A 329 7.80 33.81 -13.17
CA SER A 329 6.46 33.53 -13.68
C SER A 329 5.76 32.53 -12.76
N CYS A 330 4.72 32.96 -12.06
CA CYS A 330 3.94 32.09 -11.18
C CYS A 330 3.24 31.03 -12.05
N THR A 331 3.57 29.75 -11.85
CA THR A 331 3.03 28.66 -12.67
C THR A 331 1.60 28.32 -12.24
N VAL A 332 0.61 28.71 -13.05
CA VAL A 332 -0.80 28.38 -12.79
C VAL A 332 -1.13 26.99 -13.36
N ASN A 333 -1.30 26.01 -12.47
CA ASN A 333 -1.66 24.63 -12.76
C ASN A 333 -2.63 24.10 -11.68
N CYS A 334 -3.11 22.86 -11.83
CA CYS A 334 -4.06 22.28 -10.89
C CYS A 334 -3.53 22.20 -9.44
N GLU A 335 -2.24 21.93 -9.23
CA GLU A 335 -1.64 21.85 -7.90
C GLU A 335 -1.57 23.23 -7.23
N THR A 336 -1.16 24.26 -7.97
CA THR A 336 -1.07 25.64 -7.43
C THR A 336 -2.43 26.24 -7.15
N VAL A 337 -3.43 25.98 -8.00
CA VAL A 337 -4.82 26.38 -7.74
C VAL A 337 -5.45 25.56 -6.61
N ALA A 338 -5.07 24.29 -6.44
CA ALA A 338 -5.50 23.51 -5.28
C ALA A 338 -4.94 24.07 -3.98
N SER A 339 -3.69 24.54 -3.98
CA SER A 339 -3.07 25.21 -2.84
C SER A 339 -3.84 26.48 -2.44
N ALA A 340 -4.20 27.32 -3.42
CA ALA A 340 -5.07 28.48 -3.19
C ALA A 340 -6.47 28.08 -2.67
N ALA A 341 -7.05 26.98 -3.15
CA ALA A 341 -8.31 26.48 -2.61
C ALA A 341 -8.18 25.96 -1.16
N ILE A 342 -7.02 25.42 -0.78
CA ILE A 342 -6.72 25.02 0.61
C ILE A 342 -6.64 26.26 1.51
N ARG A 343 -6.03 27.37 1.05
CA ARG A 343 -5.99 28.64 1.79
C ARG A 343 -7.38 29.07 2.26
N HIS A 344 -8.38 29.03 1.38
CA HIS A 344 -9.78 29.35 1.74
C HIS A 344 -10.40 28.43 2.81
N VAL A 345 -9.86 27.23 3.04
CA VAL A 345 -10.26 26.39 4.17
C VAL A 345 -9.73 26.96 5.49
N PHE A 346 -8.50 27.48 5.48
CA PHE A 346 -7.81 28.03 6.64
C PHE A 346 -8.13 29.49 6.92
N ASP A 347 -8.47 30.31 5.91
CA ASP A 347 -8.84 31.72 6.06
C ASP A 347 -9.86 31.90 7.19
N TYR A 348 -10.90 31.06 7.24
CA TYR A 348 -11.91 31.12 8.30
C TYR A 348 -11.34 30.84 9.71
N ALA A 349 -10.41 29.91 9.84
CA ALA A 349 -9.78 29.55 11.12
C ALA A 349 -8.72 30.57 11.57
N GLU A 350 -8.04 31.20 10.62
CA GLU A 350 -6.97 32.18 10.84
C GLU A 350 -7.56 33.56 11.20
N HIS A 351 -8.57 34.03 10.46
CA HIS A 351 -9.22 35.33 10.71
C HIS A 351 -10.13 35.34 11.96
N ARG A 352 -10.55 34.17 12.47
CA ARG A 352 -11.31 34.08 13.73
C ARG A 352 -10.47 34.48 14.96
N ARG A 353 -9.14 34.51 14.85
CA ARG A 353 -8.24 35.02 15.92
C ARG A 353 -8.26 36.54 16.06
N GLU A 354 -8.74 37.26 15.06
CA GLU A 354 -8.69 38.73 15.00
C GLU A 354 -10.05 39.41 15.27
N ILE A 355 -11.13 38.63 15.42
CA ILE A 355 -12.47 39.18 15.72
C ILE A 355 -12.55 39.54 17.21
N PRO A 356 -12.77 40.81 17.59
CA PRO A 356 -12.90 41.22 18.98
C PRO A 356 -14.08 40.50 19.66
N LYS A 357 -13.84 39.99 20.88
CA LYS A 357 -14.79 39.17 21.68
C LYS A 357 -16.18 39.78 21.86
N GLU A 358 -16.33 41.09 21.67
CA GLU A 358 -17.58 41.84 21.88
C GLU A 358 -18.64 41.60 20.79
N ARG A 359 -18.29 41.08 19.60
CA ARG A 359 -19.26 40.71 18.54
C ARG A 359 -19.70 39.24 18.58
N ALA A 360 -19.18 38.43 19.52
CA ALA A 360 -19.38 36.99 19.60
C ALA A 360 -20.60 36.55 20.44
N ALA A 361 -21.56 37.44 20.71
CA ALA A 361 -22.69 37.16 21.61
C ALA A 361 -23.80 36.27 21.02
N GLY A 362 -23.62 35.70 19.82
CA GLY A 362 -24.64 34.87 19.19
C GLY A 362 -24.03 33.75 18.36
N HIS A 363 -23.97 32.56 18.94
CA HIS A 363 -23.67 31.29 18.27
C HIS A 363 -22.29 31.16 17.64
N LEU A 364 -21.33 30.60 18.38
CA LEU A 364 -20.30 29.68 17.87
C LEU A 364 -19.69 28.96 19.08
N SER A 365 -19.87 27.64 19.18
CA SER A 365 -19.15 26.82 20.17
C SER A 365 -17.65 27.12 20.09
N GLU A 366 -16.99 27.18 21.25
CA GLU A 366 -15.54 27.34 21.38
C GLU A 366 -14.74 26.18 20.73
N GLU A 367 -15.40 25.08 20.34
CA GLU A 367 -14.73 23.79 20.13
C GLU A 367 -14.18 23.49 18.71
N PHE A 368 -14.56 24.21 17.65
CA PHE A 368 -14.07 23.91 16.29
C PHE A 368 -13.84 25.15 15.41
N PRO A 369 -12.61 25.40 14.90
CA PRO A 369 -12.28 26.65 14.22
C PRO A 369 -12.55 26.65 12.70
N PHE A 370 -13.02 25.56 12.09
CA PHE A 370 -13.28 25.50 10.64
C PHE A 370 -14.78 25.40 10.30
N ASP A 371 -15.19 25.91 9.14
CA ASP A 371 -16.54 25.71 8.56
C ASP A 371 -16.63 24.39 7.76
N LEU A 372 -16.30 23.26 8.41
CA LEU A 372 -16.35 21.89 7.86
C LEU A 372 -16.49 20.83 8.96
N SER A 373 -16.61 19.55 8.59
CA SER A 373 -16.65 18.44 9.55
C SER A 373 -15.26 17.85 9.83
N TYR A 374 -15.01 17.22 10.99
CA TYR A 374 -13.73 16.54 11.25
C TYR A 374 -13.32 15.53 10.15
N PRO A 375 -14.23 14.71 9.58
CA PRO A 375 -13.90 13.85 8.44
C PRO A 375 -13.46 14.62 7.18
N ASP A 376 -13.94 15.84 6.97
CA ASP A 376 -13.47 16.68 5.87
C ASP A 376 -12.07 17.24 6.13
N LEU A 377 -11.74 17.54 7.38
CA LEU A 377 -10.39 17.93 7.79
C LEU A 377 -9.39 16.78 7.58
N VAL A 378 -9.79 15.54 7.85
CA VAL A 378 -8.97 14.35 7.56
C VAL A 378 -8.68 14.20 6.06
N LYS A 379 -9.63 14.55 5.18
CA LYS A 379 -9.41 14.52 3.72
C LYS A 379 -8.38 15.54 3.26
N LEU A 380 -8.14 16.60 4.04
CA LEU A 380 -7.21 17.67 3.74
C LEU A 380 -5.74 17.24 3.90
N LEU A 381 -5.43 16.35 4.86
CA LEU A 381 -4.05 16.00 5.21
C LEU A 381 -3.23 15.46 4.02
N PRO A 382 -3.71 14.50 3.20
CA PRO A 382 -2.94 14.03 2.06
C PRO A 382 -2.67 15.14 1.02
N MET A 383 -3.57 16.13 0.91
CA MET A 383 -3.42 17.24 -0.03
C MET A 383 -2.37 18.24 0.47
N LEU A 384 -2.41 18.59 1.77
CA LEU A 384 -1.39 19.41 2.41
C LEU A 384 0.00 18.77 2.29
N GLU A 385 0.10 17.45 2.47
CA GLU A 385 1.35 16.68 2.28
C GLU A 385 1.85 16.80 0.82
N GLN A 386 0.97 16.63 -0.16
CA GLN A 386 1.32 16.68 -1.57
C GLN A 386 1.71 18.09 -2.03
N CYS A 387 1.00 19.12 -1.55
CA CYS A 387 1.36 20.53 -1.79
C CYS A 387 2.71 20.89 -1.16
N ALA A 388 2.99 20.42 0.07
CA ALA A 388 4.26 20.68 0.75
C ALA A 388 5.47 20.00 0.07
N ARG A 389 5.27 18.87 -0.63
CA ARG A 389 6.33 18.11 -1.30
C ARG A 389 6.73 18.64 -2.68
N GLY A 390 5.87 19.41 -3.34
CA GLY A 390 6.13 20.06 -4.63
C GLY A 390 6.95 19.22 -5.64
N ASN A 391 6.32 18.30 -6.38
CA ASN A 391 6.99 17.50 -7.41
C ASN A 391 7.44 18.29 -8.65
N SER A 392 7.21 19.60 -8.70
CA SER A 392 7.65 20.46 -9.79
C SER A 392 9.05 20.97 -9.49
N ALA A 393 10.02 20.64 -10.36
CA ALA A 393 11.39 21.15 -10.33
C ALA A 393 11.50 22.70 -10.38
N THR A 394 10.37 23.42 -10.49
CA THR A 394 10.29 24.88 -10.55
C THR A 394 9.43 25.51 -9.43
N ALA A 395 9.02 24.76 -8.39
CA ALA A 395 8.30 25.36 -7.27
C ALA A 395 9.26 26.09 -6.32
N PRO A 396 9.08 27.40 -6.04
CA PRO A 396 9.93 28.12 -5.11
C PRO A 396 9.79 27.53 -3.69
N GLN A 397 10.93 27.24 -3.05
CA GLN A 397 11.03 26.63 -1.71
C GLN A 397 10.31 27.41 -0.59
N ARG A 398 9.83 28.64 -0.86
CA ARG A 398 9.22 29.57 0.11
C ARG A 398 7.75 29.28 0.48
N GLY A 399 7.00 28.48 -0.28
CA GLY A 399 5.61 28.10 0.07
C GLY A 399 5.49 26.94 1.08
N THR A 400 6.62 26.36 1.50
CA THR A 400 6.68 25.21 2.42
C THR A 400 6.38 25.51 3.91
N PRO A 401 6.74 26.66 4.51
CA PRO A 401 6.54 26.88 5.94
C PRO A 401 5.06 27.11 6.31
N GLU A 402 4.30 27.82 5.48
CA GLU A 402 2.88 28.07 5.72
C GLU A 402 2.05 26.80 5.56
N GLN A 403 2.32 25.99 4.53
CA GLN A 403 1.67 24.69 4.35
C GLN A 403 2.01 23.71 5.49
N ASN A 404 3.25 23.74 6.00
CA ASN A 404 3.65 22.99 7.19
C ASN A 404 2.92 23.49 8.45
N ALA A 405 2.69 24.80 8.60
CA ALA A 405 1.93 25.37 9.71
C ALA A 405 0.43 25.00 9.65
N ARG A 406 -0.16 25.02 8.45
CA ARG A 406 -1.53 24.55 8.18
C ARG A 406 -1.67 23.04 8.49
N MET A 407 -0.71 22.22 8.07
CA MET A 407 -0.62 20.79 8.43
C MET A 407 -0.57 20.58 9.94
N ALA A 408 0.34 21.28 10.64
CA ALA A 408 0.46 21.18 12.09
C ALA A 408 -0.83 21.58 12.80
N THR A 409 -1.50 22.62 12.31
CA THR A 409 -2.80 23.08 12.83
C THR A 409 -3.89 22.03 12.65
N ALA A 410 -4.00 21.45 11.45
CA ALA A 410 -4.97 20.39 11.16
C ALA A 410 -4.71 19.14 12.02
N LEU A 411 -3.45 18.70 12.13
CA LEU A 411 -3.07 17.54 12.95
C LEU A 411 -3.36 17.76 14.44
N ARG A 412 -3.05 18.94 14.98
CA ARG A 412 -3.35 19.29 16.38
C ARG A 412 -4.86 19.23 16.66
N LEU A 413 -5.67 19.78 15.76
CA LEU A 413 -7.13 19.80 15.91
C LEU A 413 -7.75 18.41 15.74
N ILE A 414 -7.26 17.61 14.79
CA ILE A 414 -7.66 16.21 14.61
C ILE A 414 -7.29 15.39 15.85
N SER A 415 -6.09 15.57 16.40
CA SER A 415 -5.63 14.83 17.57
C SER A 415 -6.45 15.17 18.82
N ALA A 416 -6.73 16.46 19.06
CA ALA A 416 -7.57 16.90 20.18
C ALA A 416 -9.02 16.40 20.10
N ASN A 417 -9.51 16.14 18.89
CA ASN A 417 -10.90 15.78 18.60
C ASN A 417 -11.04 14.38 17.99
N ALA A 418 -10.04 13.51 18.21
CA ALA A 418 -10.01 12.17 17.63
C ALA A 418 -11.25 11.35 17.97
N HIS A 419 -11.84 11.60 19.14
CA HIS A 419 -13.06 10.95 19.61
C HIS A 419 -14.31 11.25 18.76
N PHE A 420 -14.32 12.25 17.87
CA PHE A 420 -15.42 12.45 16.92
C PHE A 420 -15.25 11.66 15.60
N LEU A 421 -14.10 11.03 15.39
CA LEU A 421 -13.78 10.33 14.15
C LEU A 421 -14.14 8.84 14.21
N LEU A 422 -14.57 8.31 13.06
CA LEU A 422 -14.74 6.89 12.85
C LEU A 422 -13.38 6.20 12.71
N LEU A 423 -13.32 4.89 13.00
CA LEU A 423 -12.09 4.09 12.86
C LEU A 423 -11.44 4.24 11.48
N ARG A 424 -12.24 4.24 10.40
CA ARG A 424 -11.74 4.44 9.04
C ARG A 424 -11.00 5.77 8.86
N ASP A 425 -11.46 6.82 9.51
CA ASP A 425 -10.88 8.15 9.36
C ASP A 425 -9.62 8.29 10.22
N LEU A 426 -9.60 7.71 11.43
CA LEU A 426 -8.39 7.57 12.26
C LEU A 426 -7.28 6.80 11.53
N VAL A 427 -7.61 5.68 10.88
CA VAL A 427 -6.65 4.89 10.09
C VAL A 427 -6.08 5.69 8.92
N LYS A 428 -6.89 6.53 8.24
CA LYS A 428 -6.38 7.42 7.19
C LYS A 428 -5.39 8.44 7.75
N VAL A 429 -5.67 9.02 8.92
CA VAL A 429 -4.74 9.95 9.59
C VAL A 429 -3.41 9.26 9.85
N LEU A 430 -3.40 8.03 10.39
CA LEU A 430 -2.17 7.26 10.61
C LEU A 430 -1.42 6.96 9.31
N GLN A 431 -2.13 6.65 8.23
CA GLN A 431 -1.52 6.44 6.92
C GLN A 431 -0.85 7.71 6.37
N THR A 432 -1.42 8.89 6.63
CA THR A 432 -0.80 10.17 6.28
C THR A 432 0.40 10.47 7.18
N LEU A 433 0.28 10.28 8.50
CA LEU A 433 1.38 10.47 9.46
C LEU A 433 2.59 9.61 9.13
N ARG A 434 2.41 8.38 8.64
CA ARG A 434 3.49 7.51 8.16
C ARG A 434 4.37 8.16 7.07
N ARG A 435 3.81 9.07 6.29
CA ARG A 435 4.51 9.72 5.18
C ARG A 435 5.15 11.03 5.60
N LEU A 436 4.80 11.59 6.75
CA LEU A 436 5.40 12.82 7.25
C LEU A 436 6.76 12.54 7.88
N PRO A 437 7.73 13.48 7.78
CA PRO A 437 8.98 13.38 8.50
C PRO A 437 8.71 13.32 10.01
N SER A 438 9.55 12.56 10.73
CA SER A 438 9.42 12.41 12.17
C SER A 438 9.59 13.75 12.88
N SER A 439 8.58 14.17 13.64
CA SER A 439 8.60 15.35 14.51
C SER A 439 7.87 15.03 15.80
N GLU A 440 8.15 15.77 16.88
CA GLU A 440 7.49 15.60 18.18
C GLU A 440 5.96 15.74 18.07
N SER A 441 5.51 16.70 17.25
CA SER A 441 4.08 16.91 16.96
C SER A 441 3.44 15.71 16.25
N ALA A 442 4.15 15.09 15.30
CA ALA A 442 3.68 13.90 14.59
C ALA A 442 3.63 12.68 15.52
N THR A 443 4.64 12.48 16.38
CA THR A 443 4.65 11.39 17.36
C THR A 443 3.50 11.52 18.36
N THR A 444 3.25 12.73 18.85
CA THR A 444 2.12 13.01 19.77
C THR A 444 0.78 12.72 19.10
N ALA A 445 0.62 13.14 17.83
CA ALA A 445 -0.57 12.83 17.04
C ALA A 445 -0.74 11.32 16.82
N VAL A 446 0.33 10.58 16.50
CA VAL A 446 0.29 9.11 16.36
C VAL A 446 -0.24 8.48 17.64
N ASN A 447 0.29 8.84 18.80
CA ASN A 447 -0.13 8.25 20.08
C ASN A 447 -1.62 8.52 20.38
N ALA A 448 -2.08 9.77 20.22
CA ALA A 448 -3.47 10.13 20.45
C ALA A 448 -4.43 9.39 19.49
N ILE A 449 -4.06 9.31 18.22
CA ILE A 449 -4.89 8.67 17.19
C ILE A 449 -4.89 7.14 17.34
N VAL A 450 -3.76 6.53 17.71
CA VAL A 450 -3.69 5.09 18.00
C VAL A 450 -4.55 4.74 19.21
N ALA A 451 -4.45 5.49 20.30
CA ALA A 451 -5.25 5.25 21.50
C ALA A 451 -6.75 5.28 21.17
N GLN A 452 -7.20 6.30 20.42
CA GLN A 452 -8.59 6.38 20.01
C GLN A 452 -8.99 5.28 19.03
N ALA A 453 -8.13 4.91 18.08
CA ALA A 453 -8.40 3.85 17.12
C ALA A 453 -8.51 2.49 17.82
N GLY A 454 -7.65 2.24 18.82
CA GLY A 454 -7.73 1.11 19.74
C GLY A 454 -9.07 1.05 20.44
N ALA A 455 -9.47 2.13 21.11
CA ALA A 455 -10.75 2.21 21.82
C ALA A 455 -11.94 1.90 20.89
N ARG A 456 -11.94 2.42 19.65
CA ARG A 456 -12.97 2.15 18.62
C ARG A 456 -13.09 0.68 18.23
N LEU A 457 -12.04 -0.12 18.38
CA LEU A 457 -12.11 -1.57 18.13
C LEU A 457 -12.90 -2.31 19.21
N LEU A 458 -12.96 -1.76 20.43
CA LEU A 458 -13.59 -2.41 21.58
C LEU A 458 -15.00 -1.89 21.92
N GLU A 459 -15.47 -0.83 21.25
CA GLU A 459 -16.81 -0.26 21.47
C GLU A 459 -17.95 -1.24 21.18
N LEU A 460 -17.73 -2.17 20.25
CA LEU A 460 -18.69 -3.19 19.86
C LEU A 460 -18.04 -4.57 19.88
N PRO A 461 -18.82 -5.65 20.08
CA PRO A 461 -18.33 -7.00 19.85
C PRO A 461 -17.74 -7.13 18.43
N PRO A 462 -16.66 -7.92 18.22
CA PRO A 462 -15.97 -7.99 16.92
C PRO A 462 -16.87 -8.33 15.72
N ALA A 463 -17.85 -9.22 15.92
CA ALA A 463 -18.81 -9.60 14.88
C ALA A 463 -19.71 -8.42 14.45
N GLU A 464 -20.16 -7.60 15.40
CA GLU A 464 -20.97 -6.41 15.12
C GLU A 464 -20.13 -5.28 14.49
N LEU A 465 -18.88 -5.13 14.93
CA LEU A 465 -17.97 -4.16 14.35
C LEU A 465 -17.72 -4.45 12.87
N LEU A 466 -17.54 -5.71 12.48
CA LEU A 466 -17.32 -6.11 11.08
C LEU A 466 -18.52 -5.90 10.17
N GLN A 467 -19.74 -5.78 10.71
CA GLN A 467 -20.91 -5.37 9.93
C GLN A 467 -20.87 -3.87 9.57
N LYS A 468 -20.18 -3.06 10.37
CA LYS A 468 -20.10 -1.59 10.21
C LYS A 468 -18.78 -1.13 9.59
N VAL A 469 -17.70 -1.87 9.83
CA VAL A 469 -16.34 -1.54 9.40
C VAL A 469 -15.76 -2.69 8.58
N SER A 470 -15.22 -2.36 7.40
CA SER A 470 -14.58 -3.38 6.56
C SER A 470 -13.37 -3.99 7.27
N PHE A 471 -13.20 -5.32 7.18
CA PHE A 471 -12.01 -6.02 7.69
C PHE A 471 -10.71 -5.41 7.14
N ARG A 472 -10.72 -4.93 5.90
CA ARG A 472 -9.59 -4.21 5.28
C ARG A 472 -9.13 -2.99 6.09
N THR A 473 -10.04 -2.27 6.73
CA THR A 473 -9.70 -1.11 7.57
C THR A 473 -8.92 -1.55 8.82
N ILE A 474 -9.26 -2.70 9.39
CA ILE A 474 -8.56 -3.26 10.56
C ILE A 474 -7.16 -3.76 10.16
N VAL A 475 -7.03 -4.41 8.99
CA VAL A 475 -5.73 -4.78 8.42
C VAL A 475 -4.86 -3.54 8.21
N GLN A 476 -5.43 -2.47 7.66
CA GLN A 476 -4.74 -1.21 7.44
C GLN A 476 -4.30 -0.55 8.75
N PHE A 477 -5.08 -0.70 9.82
CA PHE A 477 -4.68 -0.26 11.15
C PHE A 477 -3.48 -1.05 11.67
N ALA A 478 -3.52 -2.39 11.59
CA ALA A 478 -2.39 -3.25 11.97
C ALA A 478 -1.11 -2.89 11.19
N ALA A 479 -1.23 -2.73 9.87
CA ALA A 479 -0.12 -2.30 9.02
C ALA A 479 0.42 -0.91 9.41
N ALA A 480 -0.46 0.02 9.83
CA ALA A 480 -0.05 1.35 10.31
C ALA A 480 0.70 1.26 11.65
N LEU A 481 0.21 0.47 12.62
CA LEU A 481 0.90 0.23 13.89
C LEU A 481 2.31 -0.33 13.68
N SER A 482 2.44 -1.30 12.78
CA SER A 482 3.73 -1.89 12.43
C SER A 482 4.66 -0.88 11.76
N ALA A 483 4.18 -0.14 10.76
CA ALA A 483 4.98 0.81 10.00
C ALA A 483 5.44 2.03 10.81
N LEU A 484 4.59 2.51 11.73
CA LEU A 484 4.89 3.62 12.63
C LEU A 484 5.69 3.18 13.88
N ARG A 485 6.01 1.88 14.00
CA ARG A 485 6.71 1.29 15.16
C ARG A 485 6.07 1.65 16.50
N VAL A 486 4.74 1.64 16.53
CA VAL A 486 3.99 1.93 17.76
C VAL A 486 4.26 0.83 18.77
N THR A 487 4.66 1.22 19.99
CA THR A 487 5.11 0.28 21.03
C THR A 487 3.99 -0.17 21.98
N SER A 488 2.83 0.49 21.97
CA SER A 488 1.73 0.15 22.88
C SER A 488 0.36 0.43 22.24
N CYS A 489 -0.56 -0.52 22.41
CA CYS A 489 -1.97 -0.42 22.04
C CYS A 489 -2.74 -1.65 22.58
N ASP A 490 -3.02 -1.65 23.89
CA ASP A 490 -3.62 -2.81 24.57
C ASP A 490 -5.01 -3.15 24.04
N ASP A 491 -5.77 -2.15 23.58
CA ASP A 491 -7.08 -2.35 22.98
C ASP A 491 -7.00 -3.14 21.66
N PHE A 492 -5.96 -2.91 20.85
CA PHE A 492 -5.72 -3.69 19.65
C PHE A 492 -5.36 -5.14 19.98
N VAL A 493 -4.49 -5.35 20.99
CA VAL A 493 -4.14 -6.70 21.47
C VAL A 493 -5.39 -7.44 21.94
N THR A 494 -6.21 -6.79 22.75
CA THR A 494 -7.49 -7.31 23.25
C THR A 494 -8.43 -7.65 22.12
N PHE A 495 -8.56 -6.77 21.12
CA PHE A 495 -9.38 -7.04 19.94
C PHE A 495 -8.88 -8.26 19.16
N VAL A 496 -7.58 -8.31 18.84
CA VAL A 496 -6.95 -9.38 18.05
C VAL A 496 -6.99 -10.73 18.77
N SER A 497 -6.92 -10.76 20.11
CA SER A 497 -7.08 -11.99 20.90
C SER A 497 -8.45 -12.65 20.73
N LYS A 498 -9.50 -11.87 20.39
CA LYS A 498 -10.83 -12.39 20.04
C LYS A 498 -10.91 -12.87 18.59
N GLY A 499 -9.77 -12.99 17.91
CA GLY A 499 -9.57 -13.31 16.49
C GLY A 499 -10.40 -14.47 15.97
N ALA A 500 -10.58 -15.52 16.79
CA ALA A 500 -11.35 -16.70 16.43
C ALA A 500 -12.81 -16.38 16.02
N SER A 501 -13.36 -15.26 16.49
CA SER A 501 -14.74 -14.84 16.20
C SER A 501 -14.91 -14.02 14.92
N PHE A 502 -13.82 -13.49 14.33
CA PHE A 502 -13.93 -12.47 13.28
C PHE A 502 -12.91 -12.57 12.14
N PHE A 503 -11.80 -13.30 12.30
CA PHE A 503 -10.88 -13.49 11.18
C PHE A 503 -11.58 -14.25 10.04
N PRO A 504 -11.45 -13.80 8.78
CA PRO A 504 -12.00 -14.52 7.65
C PRO A 504 -11.30 -15.89 7.53
N ARG A 505 -12.03 -16.88 7.03
CA ARG A 505 -11.49 -18.24 6.81
C ARG A 505 -10.28 -18.24 5.86
N THR A 506 -10.23 -17.26 4.96
CA THR A 506 -9.21 -17.10 3.91
C THR A 506 -8.30 -15.91 4.24
N LEU A 507 -7.42 -16.06 5.25
CA LEU A 507 -6.40 -15.05 5.54
C LEU A 507 -5.24 -15.18 4.55
N THR A 508 -4.83 -14.04 3.99
CA THR A 508 -3.67 -13.98 3.09
C THR A 508 -2.36 -13.83 3.89
N VAL A 509 -1.24 -14.08 3.22
CA VAL A 509 0.10 -13.90 3.80
C VAL A 509 0.32 -12.45 4.26
N GLU A 510 -0.05 -11.46 3.44
CA GLU A 510 0.14 -10.03 3.75
C GLU A 510 -0.70 -9.56 4.95
N THR A 511 -1.94 -10.04 5.05
CA THR A 511 -2.83 -9.71 6.17
C THR A 511 -2.27 -10.31 7.46
N THR A 512 -1.86 -11.58 7.43
CA THR A 512 -1.26 -12.28 8.57
C THR A 512 0.03 -11.60 9.02
N LEU A 513 0.91 -11.24 8.08
CA LEU A 513 2.15 -10.52 8.37
C LEU A 513 1.87 -9.16 9.05
N SER A 514 0.86 -8.43 8.58
CA SER A 514 0.47 -7.13 9.15
C SER A 514 -0.01 -7.28 10.59
N PHE A 515 -0.87 -8.27 10.88
CA PHE A 515 -1.34 -8.54 12.24
C PHE A 515 -0.22 -9.05 13.15
N ALA A 516 0.59 -10.02 12.69
CA ALA A 516 1.70 -10.57 13.45
C ALA A 516 2.71 -9.49 13.83
N SER A 517 3.12 -8.66 12.87
CA SER A 517 4.08 -7.58 13.11
C SER A 517 3.50 -6.48 13.99
N ALA A 518 2.21 -6.17 13.87
CA ALA A 518 1.55 -5.21 14.75
C ALA A 518 1.50 -5.74 16.18
N LEU A 519 1.04 -6.99 16.37
CA LEU A 519 0.92 -7.65 17.67
C LEU A 519 2.27 -7.70 18.37
N ALA A 520 3.34 -8.10 17.65
CA ALA A 520 4.70 -8.12 18.18
C ALA A 520 5.25 -6.74 18.57
N ASN A 521 4.80 -5.67 17.91
CA ASN A 521 5.24 -4.31 18.23
C ASN A 521 4.52 -3.72 19.44
N VAL A 522 3.20 -3.97 19.57
CA VAL A 522 2.36 -3.30 20.59
C VAL A 522 2.16 -4.09 21.88
N ALA A 523 2.52 -5.36 21.91
CA ALA A 523 2.38 -6.20 23.10
C ALA A 523 3.43 -5.82 24.15
N ASN A 524 3.06 -4.91 25.06
CA ASN A 524 3.88 -4.54 26.22
C ASN A 524 4.12 -5.71 27.19
N GLN A 525 3.17 -6.65 27.26
CA GLN A 525 3.28 -7.88 28.06
C GLN A 525 3.04 -9.08 27.16
N ARG A 526 3.98 -10.03 27.21
CA ARG A 526 3.96 -11.30 26.46
C ARG A 526 2.93 -12.25 27.06
N SER A 527 1.66 -11.87 26.91
CA SER A 527 0.51 -12.56 27.51
C SER A 527 0.13 -13.82 26.72
N THR A 528 -0.46 -14.79 27.41
CA THR A 528 -1.05 -16.00 26.81
C THR A 528 -2.06 -15.65 25.72
N SER A 529 -2.82 -14.56 25.87
CA SER A 529 -3.75 -14.06 24.85
C SER A 529 -3.05 -13.67 23.54
N CYS A 530 -1.82 -13.16 23.57
CA CYS A 530 -1.05 -12.88 22.36
C CYS A 530 -0.65 -14.18 21.64
N HIS A 531 -0.31 -15.22 22.40
CA HIS A 531 0.05 -16.54 21.84
C HIS A 531 -1.15 -17.20 21.17
N GLU A 532 -2.32 -17.18 21.81
CA GLU A 532 -3.57 -17.70 21.24
C GLU A 532 -3.99 -16.94 19.98
N ALA A 533 -3.82 -15.61 19.97
CA ALA A 533 -4.08 -14.80 18.79
C ALA A 533 -3.14 -15.17 17.63
N MET A 534 -1.85 -15.32 17.93
CA MET A 534 -0.84 -15.70 16.94
C MET A 534 -1.10 -17.12 16.40
N LEU A 535 -1.46 -18.06 17.26
CA LEU A 535 -1.88 -19.41 16.88
C LEU A 535 -3.09 -19.36 15.92
N THR A 536 -4.10 -18.56 16.25
CA THR A 536 -5.30 -18.40 15.42
C THR A 536 -4.97 -17.81 14.05
N LEU A 537 -4.13 -16.78 13.99
CA LEU A 537 -3.67 -16.15 12.76
C LEU A 537 -2.95 -17.17 11.86
N LEU A 538 -1.98 -17.91 12.42
CA LEU A 538 -1.21 -18.90 11.68
C LEU A 538 -2.09 -20.06 11.18
N ALA A 539 -3.02 -20.55 12.01
CA ALA A 539 -3.93 -21.63 11.62
C ALA A 539 -4.84 -21.24 10.45
N HIS A 540 -5.35 -20.01 10.42
CA HIS A 540 -6.17 -19.51 9.31
C HIS A 540 -5.36 -19.26 8.04
N LEU A 541 -4.14 -18.73 8.17
CA LEU A 541 -3.20 -18.57 7.05
C LEU A 541 -2.90 -19.92 6.38
N LEU A 542 -2.51 -20.91 7.19
CA LEU A 542 -2.12 -22.22 6.69
C LEU A 542 -3.30 -22.96 6.06
N ARG A 543 -4.49 -22.88 6.67
CA ARG A 543 -5.71 -23.44 6.07
C ARG A 543 -6.00 -22.85 4.69
N ASN A 544 -5.89 -21.53 4.53
CA ASN A 544 -6.10 -20.88 3.23
C ASN A 544 -5.06 -21.37 2.20
N TYR A 545 -3.79 -21.41 2.61
CA TYR A 545 -2.70 -21.85 1.75
C TYR A 545 -2.83 -23.31 1.32
N GLU A 546 -3.23 -24.20 2.22
CA GLU A 546 -3.52 -25.62 1.92
C GLU A 546 -4.72 -25.76 0.96
N THR A 547 -5.78 -24.94 1.14
CA THR A 547 -6.94 -24.95 0.22
C THR A 547 -6.61 -24.44 -1.19
N GLU A 548 -5.57 -23.61 -1.33
CA GLU A 548 -5.03 -23.20 -2.63
C GLU A 548 -4.19 -24.31 -3.31
N LEU A 549 -4.27 -25.55 -2.81
CA LEU A 549 -3.63 -26.77 -3.35
C LEU A 549 -2.10 -26.71 -3.41
N LYS A 550 -1.47 -25.93 -2.54
CA LYS A 550 0.00 -25.87 -2.44
C LYS A 550 0.50 -26.92 -1.47
N SER A 551 1.18 -27.93 -2.00
CA SER A 551 1.78 -29.03 -1.21
C SER A 551 3.17 -28.71 -0.65
N ALA A 552 3.73 -27.53 -0.93
CA ALA A 552 5.06 -27.12 -0.50
C ALA A 552 5.00 -26.25 0.76
N PRO A 553 6.05 -26.22 1.60
CA PRO A 553 6.06 -25.38 2.79
C PRO A 553 5.93 -23.90 2.44
N LEU A 554 5.29 -23.10 3.31
CA LEU A 554 5.00 -21.69 3.01
C LEU A 554 6.25 -20.87 2.69
N VAL A 555 7.39 -21.21 3.31
CA VAL A 555 8.67 -20.53 3.07
C VAL A 555 9.15 -20.67 1.61
N SER A 556 8.75 -21.72 0.89
CA SER A 556 9.09 -21.88 -0.52
C SER A 556 8.38 -20.85 -1.39
N ALA A 557 7.12 -20.52 -1.11
CA ALA A 557 6.37 -19.53 -1.88
C ALA A 557 6.57 -18.09 -1.39
N HIS A 558 6.79 -17.90 -0.08
CA HIS A 558 6.80 -16.58 0.56
C HIS A 558 7.93 -16.42 1.60
N PRO A 559 9.22 -16.59 1.21
CA PRO A 559 10.34 -16.69 2.15
C PRO A 559 10.46 -15.48 3.08
N HIS A 560 10.43 -14.26 2.54
CA HIS A 560 10.54 -13.04 3.34
C HIS A 560 9.38 -12.82 4.32
N ALA A 561 8.16 -13.24 3.94
CA ALA A 561 7.02 -13.10 4.81
C ALA A 561 7.10 -14.09 5.98
N VAL A 562 7.49 -15.34 5.71
CA VAL A 562 7.68 -16.36 6.75
C VAL A 562 8.75 -15.94 7.75
N THR A 563 9.91 -15.43 7.31
CA THR A 563 10.95 -14.93 8.22
C THR A 563 10.44 -13.81 9.12
N LYS A 564 9.64 -12.88 8.60
CA LYS A 564 9.07 -11.77 9.40
C LYS A 564 7.98 -12.25 10.36
N ILE A 565 7.15 -13.21 9.95
CA ILE A 565 6.13 -13.83 10.79
C ILE A 565 6.80 -14.58 11.96
N LEU A 566 7.83 -15.37 11.69
CA LEU A 566 8.56 -16.09 12.72
C LEU A 566 9.33 -15.14 13.65
N ARG A 567 9.86 -14.03 13.13
CA ARG A 567 10.43 -12.96 13.96
C ARG A 567 9.38 -12.35 14.90
N ALA A 568 8.14 -12.18 14.44
CA ALA A 568 7.05 -11.72 15.30
C ALA A 568 6.76 -12.76 16.41
N CYS A 569 6.80 -14.06 16.10
CA CYS A 569 6.71 -15.11 17.11
C CYS A 569 7.83 -14.98 18.16
N VAL A 570 9.08 -14.76 17.74
CA VAL A 570 10.22 -14.54 18.65
C VAL A 570 10.01 -13.33 19.55
N LEU A 571 9.51 -12.21 19.03
CA LEU A 571 9.27 -11.00 19.82
C LEU A 571 8.16 -11.18 20.88
N LEU A 572 7.21 -12.07 20.59
CA LEU A 572 6.11 -12.44 21.48
C LEU A 572 6.48 -13.57 22.46
N ASP A 573 7.72 -14.08 22.44
CA ASP A 573 8.12 -15.33 23.09
C ASP A 573 7.11 -16.45 22.82
N TYR A 574 6.83 -16.73 21.56
CA TYR A 574 5.94 -17.81 21.16
C TYR A 574 6.68 -18.76 20.20
N ILE A 575 6.77 -20.04 20.56
CA ILE A 575 7.26 -21.08 19.65
C ILE A 575 6.03 -21.76 19.02
N PRO A 576 5.76 -21.58 17.71
CA PRO A 576 4.60 -22.20 17.08
C PRO A 576 4.59 -23.72 17.25
N GLN A 577 3.39 -24.32 17.30
CA GLN A 577 3.24 -25.77 17.42
C GLN A 577 3.92 -26.51 16.27
N ARG A 578 4.37 -27.75 16.52
CA ARG A 578 5.09 -28.58 15.56
C ARG A 578 4.48 -28.59 14.16
N ARG A 579 3.19 -28.92 14.04
CA ARG A 579 2.49 -28.95 12.73
C ARG A 579 2.53 -27.61 12.00
N ILE A 580 2.45 -26.51 12.74
CA ILE A 580 2.51 -25.16 12.16
C ILE A 580 3.92 -24.85 11.67
N LEU A 581 4.95 -25.20 12.44
CA LEU A 581 6.34 -25.06 11.99
C LEU A 581 6.65 -25.95 10.78
N GLU A 582 6.15 -27.20 10.76
CA GLU A 582 6.26 -28.10 9.62
C GLU A 582 5.60 -27.49 8.36
N SER A 583 4.41 -26.91 8.45
CA SER A 583 3.78 -26.24 7.29
C SER A 583 4.49 -24.94 6.87
N LEU A 584 5.14 -24.24 7.80
CA LEU A 584 5.88 -23.01 7.51
C LEU A 584 7.26 -23.28 6.90
N LEU A 585 8.03 -24.19 7.50
CA LEU A 585 9.46 -24.42 7.23
C LEU A 585 9.76 -25.78 6.60
N GLY A 586 8.77 -26.65 6.46
CA GLY A 586 8.90 -27.99 5.91
C GLY A 586 9.04 -29.09 6.97
N SER A 587 8.86 -30.32 6.52
CA SER A 587 9.07 -31.55 7.28
C SER A 587 10.08 -32.46 6.58
N ALA A 588 10.35 -33.62 7.17
CA ALA A 588 11.17 -34.64 6.55
C ALA A 588 10.53 -35.22 5.28
N GLU A 589 9.20 -35.35 5.25
CA GLU A 589 8.48 -35.81 4.05
C GLU A 589 8.36 -34.70 3.00
N VAL A 590 8.27 -33.44 3.44
CA VAL A 590 8.05 -32.28 2.57
C VAL A 590 9.10 -31.19 2.88
N PRO A 591 10.33 -31.32 2.35
CA PRO A 591 11.39 -30.35 2.59
C PRO A 591 11.15 -29.03 1.85
N ILE A 592 11.94 -28.01 2.19
CA ILE A 592 11.92 -26.70 1.51
C ILE A 592 12.30 -26.89 0.04
N GLN A 593 11.40 -26.49 -0.86
CA GLN A 593 11.67 -26.45 -2.29
C GLN A 593 12.43 -25.17 -2.65
N PHE A 594 13.48 -25.30 -3.47
CA PHE A 594 14.34 -24.20 -3.91
C PHE A 594 13.76 -23.53 -5.16
N THR A 595 12.70 -22.74 -4.99
CA THR A 595 12.00 -22.00 -6.06
C THR A 595 12.71 -20.70 -6.43
N SER A 596 12.21 -19.97 -7.44
CA SER A 596 12.69 -18.62 -7.80
C SER A 596 12.59 -17.63 -6.64
N GLU A 597 11.54 -17.70 -5.83
CA GLU A 597 11.37 -16.81 -4.68
C GLU A 597 12.40 -17.08 -3.59
N VAL A 598 12.74 -18.36 -3.35
CA VAL A 598 13.80 -18.75 -2.41
C VAL A 598 15.17 -18.36 -2.95
N TYR A 599 15.38 -18.48 -4.27
CA TYR A 599 16.58 -18.01 -4.95
C TYR A 599 16.78 -16.50 -4.73
N ASP A 600 15.76 -15.69 -4.96
CA ASP A 600 15.81 -14.24 -4.79
C ASP A 600 16.06 -13.83 -3.33
N ALA A 601 15.51 -14.58 -2.38
CA ALA A 601 15.69 -14.32 -0.96
C ALA A 601 17.08 -14.74 -0.43
N GLY A 602 17.68 -15.79 -1.00
CA GLY A 602 19.08 -16.20 -0.80
C GLY A 602 19.58 -16.22 0.65
N GLY A 603 20.74 -15.62 0.89
CA GLY A 603 21.38 -15.57 2.21
C GLY A 603 20.58 -14.79 3.27
N ALA A 604 19.76 -13.82 2.86
CA ALA A 604 18.93 -13.05 3.80
C ALA A 604 17.82 -13.90 4.44
N LEU A 605 17.28 -14.87 3.69
CA LEU A 605 16.37 -15.89 4.23
C LEU A 605 17.05 -16.71 5.32
N VAL A 606 18.20 -17.31 4.99
CA VAL A 606 18.98 -18.16 5.90
C VAL A 606 19.34 -17.40 7.17
N PHE A 607 19.91 -16.19 7.03
CA PHE A 607 20.29 -15.34 8.15
C PHE A 607 19.12 -14.99 9.08
N GLY A 608 17.92 -14.79 8.53
CA GLY A 608 16.73 -14.53 9.34
C GLY A 608 16.23 -15.78 10.08
N LEU A 609 16.29 -16.94 9.44
CA LEU A 609 15.84 -18.22 10.02
C LEU A 609 16.81 -18.73 11.09
N THR A 610 18.13 -18.63 10.90
CA THR A 610 19.14 -19.05 11.89
C THR A 610 19.00 -18.28 13.19
N ARG A 611 18.81 -16.96 13.11
CA ARG A 611 18.54 -16.12 14.28
C ARG A 611 17.24 -16.51 14.97
N THR A 612 16.18 -16.78 14.20
CA THR A 612 14.90 -17.21 14.75
C THR A 612 15.03 -18.54 15.50
N MET A 613 15.71 -19.53 14.91
CA MET A 613 15.91 -20.84 15.54
C MET A 613 16.78 -20.75 16.79
N ALA A 614 17.84 -19.92 16.79
CA ALA A 614 18.65 -19.67 17.97
C ALA A 614 17.83 -19.06 19.12
N HIS A 615 16.90 -18.15 18.82
CA HIS A 615 15.97 -17.59 19.80
C HIS A 615 14.96 -18.64 20.32
N PHE A 616 14.37 -19.45 19.42
CA PHE A 616 13.49 -20.54 19.82
C PHE A 616 14.19 -21.55 20.71
N LEU A 617 15.46 -21.89 20.46
CA LEU A 617 16.24 -22.74 21.36
C LEU A 617 16.38 -22.12 22.74
N LYS A 618 16.75 -20.84 22.82
CA LYS A 618 16.91 -20.15 24.10
C LYS A 618 15.61 -20.17 24.90
N GLN A 619 14.47 -19.96 24.24
CA GLN A 619 13.16 -20.02 24.87
C GLN A 619 12.76 -21.46 25.24
N ALA A 620 12.99 -22.45 24.36
CA ALA A 620 12.66 -23.84 24.61
C ALA A 620 13.41 -24.38 25.84
N ARG A 621 14.67 -23.98 26.05
CA ARG A 621 15.44 -24.32 27.24
C ARG A 621 14.80 -23.88 28.55
N SER A 622 14.12 -22.74 28.57
CA SER A 622 13.47 -22.21 29.78
C SER A 622 12.03 -22.69 29.95
N GLU A 623 11.28 -22.87 28.86
CA GLU A 623 9.82 -23.01 28.92
C GLU A 623 9.30 -24.37 28.45
N CYS A 624 9.93 -24.99 27.45
CA CYS A 624 9.48 -26.27 26.88
C CYS A 624 10.67 -27.13 26.39
N PRO A 625 11.47 -27.71 27.33
CA PRO A 625 12.70 -28.42 26.98
C PRO A 625 12.48 -29.66 26.10
N ASP A 626 11.30 -30.26 26.16
CA ASP A 626 10.84 -31.38 25.34
C ASP A 626 10.85 -31.07 23.84
N ARG A 627 10.76 -29.79 23.47
CA ARG A 627 10.77 -29.34 22.07
C ARG A 627 12.16 -29.11 21.48
N ILE A 628 13.23 -29.18 22.29
CA ILE A 628 14.59 -28.94 21.80
C ILE A 628 14.99 -29.96 20.72
N GLU A 629 14.66 -31.24 20.92
CA GLU A 629 14.98 -32.27 19.93
C GLU A 629 14.15 -32.15 18.64
N GLU A 630 12.89 -31.71 18.74
CA GLU A 630 12.06 -31.39 17.58
C GLU A 630 12.73 -30.28 16.74
N LEU A 631 13.08 -29.17 17.38
CA LEU A 631 13.72 -28.02 16.72
C LEU A 631 15.05 -28.43 16.07
N TRP A 632 15.88 -29.20 16.78
CA TRP A 632 17.16 -29.68 16.28
C TRP A 632 17.00 -30.62 15.09
N THR A 633 16.29 -31.72 15.27
CA THR A 633 16.25 -32.81 14.28
C THR A 633 15.47 -32.42 13.02
N GLN A 634 14.36 -31.68 13.16
CA GLN A 634 13.48 -31.37 12.03
C GLN A 634 13.83 -30.05 11.37
N HIS A 635 13.94 -28.98 12.16
CA HIS A 635 14.04 -27.64 11.57
C HIS A 635 15.49 -27.20 11.33
N VAL A 636 16.43 -27.61 12.19
CA VAL A 636 17.86 -27.28 12.00
C VAL A 636 18.53 -28.26 11.05
N LEU A 637 18.61 -29.55 11.41
CA LEU A 637 19.38 -30.54 10.64
C LEU A 637 18.76 -30.87 9.28
N ARG A 638 17.44 -31.05 9.21
CA ARG A 638 16.78 -31.51 7.97
C ARG A 638 16.35 -30.40 7.02
N ASN A 639 16.11 -29.18 7.53
CA ASN A 639 15.62 -28.07 6.70
C ASN A 639 16.64 -26.93 6.57
N LEU A 640 17.02 -26.29 7.68
CA LEU A 640 17.77 -25.03 7.64
C LEU A 640 19.25 -25.21 7.24
N LEU A 641 19.93 -26.23 7.75
CA LEU A 641 21.32 -26.48 7.39
C LEU A 641 21.45 -26.89 5.89
N PRO A 642 20.62 -27.80 5.35
CA PRO A 642 20.55 -28.06 3.90
C PRO A 642 20.18 -26.84 3.06
N LEU A 643 19.26 -25.98 3.54
CA LEU A 643 18.94 -24.72 2.88
C LEU A 643 20.16 -23.80 2.82
N SER A 644 20.93 -23.70 3.91
CA SER A 644 22.17 -22.90 3.98
C SER A 644 23.21 -23.37 2.96
N VAL A 645 23.39 -24.70 2.84
CA VAL A 645 24.23 -25.32 1.82
C VAL A 645 23.73 -24.97 0.42
N SER A 646 22.43 -25.14 0.17
CA SER A 646 21.82 -24.90 -1.16
C SER A 646 21.93 -23.44 -1.60
N CYS A 647 21.62 -22.48 -0.70
CA CYS A 647 21.80 -21.04 -0.96
C CYS A 647 23.26 -20.69 -1.26
N THR A 648 24.20 -21.27 -0.51
CA THR A 648 25.65 -21.00 -0.70
C THR A 648 26.19 -21.64 -1.96
N LYS A 649 25.77 -22.87 -2.26
CA LYS A 649 26.06 -23.58 -3.50
C LYS A 649 25.60 -22.79 -4.71
N ASN A 650 24.38 -22.26 -4.64
CA ASN A 650 23.81 -21.42 -5.68
C ASN A 650 24.62 -20.12 -5.86
N ALA A 651 24.96 -19.44 -4.77
CA ALA A 651 25.82 -18.25 -4.82
C ALA A 651 27.19 -18.58 -5.46
N ALA A 652 27.82 -19.69 -5.07
CA ALA A 652 29.09 -20.14 -5.63
C ALA A 652 29.02 -20.43 -7.14
N ALA A 653 27.85 -20.81 -7.68
CA ALA A 653 27.67 -21.05 -9.11
C ALA A 653 27.53 -19.75 -9.94
N HIS A 654 27.14 -18.64 -9.31
CA HIS A 654 26.84 -17.37 -10.00
C HIS A 654 27.91 -16.30 -9.78
N VAL A 655 28.77 -16.45 -8.76
CA VAL A 655 29.89 -15.54 -8.53
C VAL A 655 31.09 -15.96 -9.39
N SER A 656 31.56 -15.06 -10.25
CA SER A 656 32.80 -15.24 -11.00
C SER A 656 33.88 -14.28 -10.49
N PRO A 657 35.18 -14.54 -10.79
CA PRO A 657 36.27 -13.61 -10.50
C PRO A 657 36.15 -12.26 -11.21
N THR A 658 35.14 -12.06 -12.07
CA THR A 658 34.95 -10.87 -12.90
C THR A 658 33.57 -10.21 -12.72
N ARG A 659 32.66 -10.83 -11.95
CA ARG A 659 31.32 -10.30 -11.70
C ARG A 659 30.83 -10.67 -10.30
N TRP A 660 30.52 -9.64 -9.52
CA TRP A 660 29.83 -9.73 -8.23
C TRP A 660 28.39 -9.26 -8.41
N ASP A 661 27.42 -10.16 -8.38
CA ASP A 661 26.00 -9.75 -8.39
C ASP A 661 25.59 -9.31 -6.96
N ASP A 662 24.87 -8.20 -6.87
CA ASP A 662 24.34 -7.64 -5.61
C ASP A 662 23.45 -8.61 -4.82
N ALA A 663 22.98 -9.69 -5.47
CA ALA A 663 22.27 -10.82 -4.86
C ALA A 663 23.05 -11.53 -3.74
N ALA A 664 24.37 -11.30 -3.61
CA ALA A 664 25.21 -11.85 -2.55
C ALA A 664 25.18 -11.07 -1.22
N ALA A 665 24.47 -9.93 -1.14
CA ALA A 665 24.27 -9.24 0.12
C ALA A 665 23.58 -10.20 1.11
N TYR A 666 24.23 -10.47 2.25
CA TYR A 666 23.84 -11.43 3.30
C TYR A 666 24.25 -12.90 3.12
N THR A 667 24.78 -13.35 1.98
CA THR A 667 25.22 -14.75 1.84
C THR A 667 26.38 -15.07 2.78
N ALA A 668 27.42 -14.21 2.82
CA ALA A 668 28.58 -14.42 3.68
C ALA A 668 28.22 -14.46 5.18
N VAL A 669 27.50 -13.45 5.68
CA VAL A 669 27.09 -13.40 7.09
C VAL A 669 26.15 -14.54 7.49
N SER A 670 25.42 -15.14 6.54
CA SER A 670 24.56 -16.29 6.81
C SER A 670 25.35 -17.54 7.21
N TRP A 671 26.59 -17.72 6.72
CA TRP A 671 27.45 -18.85 7.11
C TRP A 671 27.82 -18.77 8.58
N ARG A 672 28.32 -17.60 9.00
CA ARG A 672 28.65 -17.31 10.40
C ARG A 672 27.43 -17.52 11.28
N SER A 673 26.29 -16.93 10.91
CA SER A 673 25.05 -17.07 11.68
C SER A 673 24.55 -18.52 11.77
N THR A 674 24.76 -19.33 10.74
CA THR A 674 24.42 -20.76 10.75
C THR A 674 25.27 -21.50 11.79
N LEU A 675 26.59 -21.30 11.79
CA LEU A 675 27.47 -21.98 12.74
C LEU A 675 27.32 -21.47 14.17
N GLU A 676 27.02 -20.17 14.37
CA GLU A 676 26.66 -19.63 15.70
C GLU A 676 25.39 -20.29 16.24
N MET A 677 24.35 -20.46 15.40
CA MET A 677 23.16 -21.19 15.77
C MET A 677 23.47 -22.66 16.11
N LEU A 678 24.26 -23.36 15.29
CA LEU A 678 24.66 -24.75 15.57
C LEU A 678 25.43 -24.86 16.88
N THR A 679 26.32 -23.91 17.17
CA THR A 679 27.05 -23.85 18.44
C THR A 679 26.11 -23.80 19.63
N ALA A 680 25.04 -23.00 19.54
CA ALA A 680 24.04 -22.92 20.58
C ALA A 680 23.31 -24.26 20.78
N PHE A 681 22.95 -24.97 19.71
CA PHE A 681 22.25 -26.26 19.79
C PHE A 681 23.15 -27.41 20.25
N VAL A 682 24.38 -27.48 19.76
CA VAL A 682 25.37 -28.49 20.15
C VAL A 682 25.74 -28.34 21.63
N ASP A 683 25.92 -27.09 22.08
CA ASP A 683 26.34 -26.76 23.44
C ASP A 683 27.66 -27.47 23.83
N PRO A 684 28.79 -27.09 23.22
CA PRO A 684 30.10 -27.68 23.52
C PRO A 684 30.57 -27.37 24.96
N SER A 685 29.92 -26.43 25.65
CA SER A 685 30.17 -26.13 27.07
C SER A 685 29.49 -27.10 28.03
N LEU A 686 28.58 -27.96 27.53
CA LEU A 686 27.77 -28.89 28.33
C LEU A 686 26.91 -28.18 29.40
N ALA A 687 26.50 -26.94 29.13
CA ALA A 687 25.69 -26.16 30.07
C ALA A 687 24.23 -26.64 30.15
N TYR A 688 23.74 -27.28 29.09
CA TYR A 688 22.36 -27.71 28.88
C TYR A 688 22.26 -29.15 28.37
N ASN A 689 23.18 -29.60 27.50
CA ASN A 689 23.15 -30.94 26.92
C ASN A 689 24.08 -31.92 27.68
N THR A 690 23.79 -33.22 27.58
CA THR A 690 24.74 -34.26 27.99
C THR A 690 25.86 -34.38 26.96
N LEU A 691 27.02 -34.88 27.40
CA LEU A 691 28.17 -35.12 26.50
C LEU A 691 27.82 -36.05 25.33
N GLU A 692 26.96 -37.05 25.56
CA GLU A 692 26.47 -37.96 24.51
C GLU A 692 25.66 -37.22 23.44
N VAL A 693 24.71 -36.37 23.84
CA VAL A 693 23.90 -35.57 22.92
C VAL A 693 24.80 -34.58 22.16
N THR A 694 25.68 -33.88 22.85
CA THR A 694 26.64 -32.96 22.20
C THR A 694 27.51 -33.68 21.17
N ALA A 695 28.06 -34.86 21.51
CA ALA A 695 28.86 -35.66 20.59
C ALA A 695 28.06 -36.11 19.36
N GLN A 696 26.84 -36.62 19.55
CA GLN A 696 25.97 -37.03 18.44
C GLN A 696 25.63 -35.85 17.52
N ARG A 697 25.30 -34.68 18.09
CA ARG A 697 24.97 -33.48 17.30
C ARG A 697 26.14 -33.00 16.44
N VAL A 698 27.37 -33.09 16.95
CA VAL A 698 28.58 -32.77 16.17
C VAL A 698 28.75 -33.72 15.00
N ILE A 699 28.53 -35.03 15.22
CA ILE A 699 28.60 -36.05 14.17
C ILE A 699 27.53 -35.80 13.10
N ASP A 700 26.30 -35.50 13.50
CA ASP A 700 25.18 -35.30 12.57
C ASP A 700 25.36 -34.06 11.67
N MET A 701 25.88 -32.96 12.21
CA MET A 701 25.97 -31.69 11.47
C MET A 701 27.21 -31.59 10.56
N LEU A 702 28.31 -32.27 10.92
CA LEU A 702 29.61 -32.05 10.27
C LEU A 702 29.62 -32.26 8.75
N PRO A 703 28.95 -33.29 8.18
CA PRO A 703 28.96 -33.49 6.72
C PRO A 703 28.40 -32.28 5.97
N LEU A 704 27.29 -31.70 6.44
CA LEU A 704 26.67 -30.53 5.83
C LEU A 704 27.45 -29.24 6.12
N CYS A 705 28.09 -29.11 7.29
CA CYS A 705 28.99 -27.99 7.58
C CYS A 705 30.23 -28.02 6.67
N SER A 706 30.79 -29.20 6.42
CA SER A 706 31.90 -29.41 5.48
C SER A 706 31.51 -28.96 4.08
N GLU A 707 30.33 -29.37 3.60
CA GLU A 707 29.82 -28.96 2.29
C GLU A 707 29.56 -27.45 2.22
N LEU A 708 28.95 -26.86 3.25
CA LEU A 708 28.71 -25.41 3.35
C LEU A 708 30.03 -24.63 3.21
N LEU A 709 31.04 -25.01 3.99
CA LEU A 709 32.34 -24.33 4.00
C LEU A 709 33.11 -24.51 2.69
N ALA A 710 32.97 -25.65 2.02
CA ALA A 710 33.56 -25.87 0.70
C ALA A 710 32.99 -24.89 -0.36
N TYR A 711 31.67 -24.66 -0.38
CA TYR A 711 31.08 -23.64 -1.26
C TYR A 711 31.40 -22.22 -0.81
N ALA A 712 31.43 -21.95 0.51
CA ALA A 712 31.81 -20.65 1.05
C ALA A 712 33.25 -20.28 0.67
N ALA A 713 34.17 -21.25 0.67
CA ALA A 713 35.54 -21.09 0.22
C ALA A 713 35.59 -20.67 -1.26
N ALA A 714 34.77 -21.28 -2.12
CA ALA A 714 34.70 -20.92 -3.54
C ALA A 714 34.21 -19.46 -3.74
N VAL A 715 33.16 -19.04 -3.03
CA VAL A 715 32.66 -17.66 -3.07
C VAL A 715 33.74 -16.69 -2.58
N THR A 716 34.41 -17.03 -1.48
CA THR A 716 35.47 -16.21 -0.88
C THR A 716 36.64 -16.04 -1.86
N ARG A 717 37.10 -17.11 -2.51
CA ARG A 717 38.14 -17.02 -3.55
C ARG A 717 37.74 -16.11 -4.70
N SER A 718 36.51 -16.20 -5.19
CA SER A 718 36.04 -15.31 -6.26
C SER A 718 36.01 -13.85 -5.80
N GLN A 719 35.61 -13.57 -4.54
CA GLN A 719 35.68 -12.21 -3.98
C GLN A 719 37.12 -11.71 -3.89
N ILE A 720 38.04 -12.55 -3.42
CA ILE A 720 39.47 -12.22 -3.34
C ILE A 720 40.01 -11.90 -4.74
N GLY A 721 39.69 -12.72 -5.74
CA GLY A 721 40.08 -12.49 -7.14
C GLY A 721 39.55 -11.16 -7.69
N LEU A 722 38.30 -10.79 -7.38
CA LEU A 722 37.72 -9.51 -7.76
C LEU A 722 38.40 -8.30 -7.10
N LEU A 723 38.71 -8.43 -5.81
CA LEU A 723 39.37 -7.37 -5.06
C LEU A 723 40.79 -7.10 -5.61
N THR A 724 41.50 -8.15 -6.01
CA THR A 724 42.86 -8.05 -6.55
C THR A 724 42.92 -7.77 -8.04
N GLN A 725 41.87 -8.05 -8.81
CA GLN A 725 41.85 -7.85 -10.26
C GLN A 725 42.11 -6.37 -10.63
N GLY A 726 43.26 -6.12 -11.26
CA GLY A 726 43.66 -4.76 -11.65
C GLY A 726 43.97 -3.82 -10.48
N ALA A 727 44.21 -4.34 -9.27
CA ALA A 727 44.74 -3.56 -8.16
C ALA A 727 46.27 -3.45 -8.29
N LEU A 728 46.79 -2.22 -8.30
CA LEU A 728 48.22 -1.93 -8.49
C LEU A 728 48.96 -1.80 -7.16
N SER A 729 48.24 -1.60 -6.06
CA SER A 729 48.80 -1.42 -4.71
C SER A 729 47.93 -2.06 -3.62
N ALA A 730 48.52 -2.26 -2.44
CA ALA A 730 47.79 -2.67 -1.24
C ALA A 730 46.70 -1.65 -0.84
N ALA A 731 46.94 -0.35 -1.08
CA ALA A 731 45.97 0.70 -0.80
C ALA A 731 44.70 0.58 -1.66
N ASP A 732 44.83 0.17 -2.93
CA ASP A 732 43.69 -0.04 -3.83
C ASP A 732 42.79 -1.17 -3.32
N VAL A 733 43.39 -2.30 -2.91
CA VAL A 733 42.69 -3.45 -2.35
C VAL A 733 41.96 -3.05 -1.06
N ARG A 734 42.64 -2.30 -0.16
CA ARG A 734 42.03 -1.77 1.08
C ARG A 734 40.84 -0.85 0.79
N CYS A 735 40.96 0.04 -0.19
CA CYS A 735 39.87 0.95 -0.57
C CYS A 735 38.64 0.16 -1.06
N ARG A 736 38.83 -0.85 -1.92
CA ARG A 736 37.76 -1.74 -2.40
C ARG A 736 37.12 -2.55 -1.26
N LEU A 737 37.92 -3.01 -0.30
CA LEU A 737 37.43 -3.68 0.91
C LEU A 737 36.57 -2.74 1.77
N GLN A 738 36.98 -1.49 1.97
CA GLN A 738 36.20 -0.49 2.74
C GLN A 738 34.86 -0.15 2.08
N GLN A 739 34.76 -0.26 0.76
CA GLN A 739 33.51 -0.09 0.01
C GLN A 739 32.59 -1.32 0.13
N THR A 740 33.12 -2.48 0.53
CA THR A 740 32.34 -3.70 0.72
C THR A 740 31.59 -3.62 2.04
N SER A 741 30.26 -3.75 2.01
CA SER A 741 29.47 -3.78 3.24
C SER A 741 29.89 -4.96 4.14
N PHE A 742 29.91 -4.75 5.46
CA PHE A 742 30.33 -5.78 6.41
C PHE A 742 29.59 -7.11 6.23
N ASN A 743 28.29 -7.07 5.92
CA ASN A 743 27.47 -8.28 5.73
C ASN A 743 27.87 -9.11 4.49
N SER A 744 28.62 -8.50 3.56
CA SER A 744 29.09 -9.10 2.30
C SER A 744 30.58 -9.42 2.31
N ASN A 745 31.31 -9.13 3.40
CA ASN A 745 32.74 -9.41 3.50
C ASN A 745 32.97 -10.91 3.72
N CYS A 746 33.31 -11.64 2.66
CA CYS A 746 33.47 -13.09 2.72
C CYS A 746 34.69 -13.50 3.53
N SER A 747 35.79 -12.77 3.47
CA SER A 747 37.01 -13.06 4.24
C SER A 747 36.73 -13.12 5.75
N VAL A 748 36.01 -12.13 6.28
CA VAL A 748 35.65 -12.07 7.71
C VAL A 748 34.70 -13.21 8.09
N HIS A 749 33.62 -13.40 7.34
CA HIS A 749 32.59 -14.38 7.73
C HIS A 749 33.01 -15.82 7.46
N PHE A 750 33.82 -16.08 6.43
CA PHE A 750 34.40 -17.41 6.15
C PHE A 750 35.36 -17.82 7.27
N LEU A 751 36.29 -16.94 7.65
CA LEU A 751 37.24 -17.19 8.72
C LEU A 751 36.55 -17.37 10.08
N SER A 752 35.59 -16.51 10.39
CA SER A 752 34.74 -16.66 11.59
C SER A 752 34.04 -18.02 11.60
N SER A 753 33.49 -18.44 10.46
CA SER A 753 32.79 -19.72 10.34
C SER A 753 33.73 -20.90 10.59
N LEU A 754 34.92 -20.89 9.99
CA LEU A 754 35.92 -21.94 10.22
C LEU A 754 36.35 -22.05 11.68
N LEU A 755 36.60 -20.92 12.34
CA LEU A 755 36.97 -20.86 13.76
C LEU A 755 35.85 -21.39 14.68
N ILE A 756 34.59 -21.09 14.36
CA ILE A 756 33.43 -21.64 15.09
C ILE A 756 33.34 -23.16 14.91
N LEU A 757 33.53 -23.67 13.69
CA LEU A 757 33.52 -25.11 13.45
C LEU A 757 34.67 -25.82 14.16
N GLU A 758 35.88 -25.24 14.11
CA GLU A 758 37.04 -25.76 14.82
C GLU A 758 36.77 -25.86 16.31
N TYR A 759 36.23 -24.79 16.90
CA TYR A 759 35.82 -24.78 18.30
C TYR A 759 34.83 -25.90 18.62
N LEU A 760 33.78 -26.08 17.80
CA LEU A 760 32.78 -27.13 18.01
C LEU A 760 33.39 -28.53 18.03
N VAL A 761 34.29 -28.83 17.11
CA VAL A 761 34.95 -30.15 17.01
C VAL A 761 35.95 -30.34 18.15
N TYR A 762 36.87 -29.39 18.34
CA TYR A 762 37.98 -29.52 19.29
C TYR A 762 37.50 -29.48 20.73
N GLN A 763 36.59 -28.58 21.07
CA GLN A 763 36.07 -28.47 22.43
C GLN A 763 35.30 -29.73 22.82
N THR A 764 34.46 -30.25 21.93
CA THR A 764 33.67 -31.46 22.23
C THR A 764 34.57 -32.68 22.44
N VAL A 765 35.62 -32.86 21.62
CA VAL A 765 36.62 -33.92 21.83
C VAL A 765 37.39 -33.71 23.14
N SER A 766 37.76 -32.47 23.47
CA SER A 766 38.47 -32.16 24.72
C SER A 766 37.64 -32.49 25.96
N GLN A 767 36.31 -32.30 25.92
CA GLN A 767 35.42 -32.68 27.02
C GLN A 767 35.36 -34.20 27.20
N LEU A 768 35.51 -34.97 26.12
CA LEU A 768 35.50 -36.43 26.13
C LEU A 768 36.77 -37.02 26.80
N ALA A 769 37.90 -36.33 26.66
CA ALA A 769 39.16 -36.68 27.32
C ALA A 769 39.23 -36.25 28.80
N SER A 770 38.22 -35.53 29.31
CA SER A 770 38.21 -35.02 30.68
C SER A 770 38.00 -36.17 31.69
N PRO A 771 38.86 -36.33 32.70
CA PRO A 771 38.74 -37.38 33.72
C PRO A 771 37.51 -37.23 34.63
N LYS A 772 36.77 -36.11 34.50
CA LYS A 772 35.52 -35.83 35.25
C LYS A 772 34.25 -36.10 34.43
N GLY A 773 34.36 -36.51 33.17
CA GLY A 773 33.21 -36.75 32.29
C GLY A 773 32.54 -38.10 32.55
N LYS A 774 31.21 -38.17 32.40
CA LYS A 774 30.49 -39.45 32.26
C LYS A 774 30.94 -40.11 30.95
N SER A 775 31.23 -41.42 30.99
CA SER A 775 31.67 -42.17 29.82
C SER A 775 30.60 -42.18 28.73
N VAL A 776 31.00 -41.82 27.51
CA VAL A 776 30.20 -41.92 26.28
C VAL A 776 30.36 -43.34 25.70
N PRO A 777 29.39 -43.90 24.95
CA PRO A 777 29.60 -45.18 24.25
C PRO A 777 30.89 -45.19 23.42
N GLU A 778 31.66 -46.28 23.48
CA GLU A 778 32.98 -46.38 22.82
C GLU A 778 32.92 -46.12 21.31
N ASP A 779 31.83 -46.52 20.66
CA ASP A 779 31.61 -46.28 19.24
C ASP A 779 31.50 -44.79 18.92
N LEU A 780 30.76 -44.04 19.74
CA LEU A 780 30.56 -42.60 19.57
C LEU A 780 31.84 -41.83 19.90
N ALA A 781 32.57 -42.27 20.94
CA ALA A 781 33.88 -41.73 21.27
C ALA A 781 34.89 -41.91 20.11
N ARG A 782 34.97 -43.11 19.53
CA ARG A 782 35.82 -43.39 18.36
C ARG A 782 35.45 -42.54 17.15
N GLN A 783 34.15 -42.42 16.85
CA GLN A 783 33.67 -41.57 15.75
C GLN A 783 34.09 -40.11 15.97
N LEU A 784 33.84 -39.55 17.16
CA LEU A 784 34.18 -38.16 17.46
C LEU A 784 35.69 -37.89 17.39
N THR A 785 36.54 -38.78 17.92
CA THR A 785 38.00 -38.67 17.80
C THR A 785 38.44 -38.70 16.33
N SER A 786 37.87 -39.60 15.53
CA SER A 786 38.10 -39.64 14.08
C SER A 786 37.65 -38.34 13.40
N LEU A 787 36.58 -37.68 13.84
CA LEU A 787 36.17 -36.40 13.26
C LEU A 787 37.24 -35.32 13.43
N LYS A 788 37.85 -35.21 14.61
CA LYS A 788 38.96 -34.27 14.84
C LYS A 788 40.20 -34.66 14.05
N ASP A 789 40.67 -35.89 14.22
CA ASP A 789 42.01 -36.29 13.77
C ASP A 789 42.06 -36.58 12.26
N THR A 790 40.92 -36.96 11.66
CA THR A 790 40.86 -37.35 10.24
C THR A 790 39.91 -36.49 9.42
N ALA A 791 38.65 -36.32 9.82
CA ALA A 791 37.66 -35.64 8.97
C ALA A 791 37.88 -34.13 8.86
N TYR A 792 38.17 -33.45 9.97
CA TYR A 792 38.43 -32.01 9.99
C TYR A 792 39.77 -31.67 9.30
N ALA A 793 40.81 -32.45 9.56
CA ALA A 793 42.10 -32.33 8.85
C ALA A 793 41.93 -32.53 7.34
N HIS A 794 41.16 -33.54 6.92
CA HIS A 794 40.84 -33.77 5.51
C HIS A 794 40.05 -32.59 4.91
N LEU A 795 39.06 -32.03 5.62
CA LEU A 795 38.32 -30.85 5.16
C LEU A 795 39.23 -29.65 4.90
N LEU A 796 40.23 -29.43 5.76
CA LEU A 796 41.14 -28.29 5.65
C LEU A 796 42.12 -28.41 4.49
N HIS A 797 42.62 -29.62 4.23
CA HIS A 797 43.74 -29.85 3.29
C HIS A 797 43.31 -30.44 1.94
N SER A 798 42.14 -31.05 1.83
CA SER A 798 41.64 -31.55 0.56
C SER A 798 41.06 -30.41 -0.30
N PRO A 799 41.17 -30.51 -1.64
CA PRO A 799 40.57 -29.53 -2.52
C PRO A 799 39.06 -29.46 -2.30
N ALA A 800 38.53 -28.24 -2.24
CA ALA A 800 37.12 -27.98 -1.86
C ALA A 800 36.10 -28.70 -2.78
N LYS A 801 36.49 -29.04 -4.02
CA LYS A 801 35.76 -29.90 -4.97
C LYS A 801 36.72 -30.58 -5.94
N GLU A 802 36.30 -31.69 -6.53
CA GLU A 802 36.97 -32.25 -7.72
C GLU A 802 37.07 -31.18 -8.82
N GLY A 803 38.30 -30.86 -9.23
CA GLY A 803 38.59 -29.82 -10.24
C GLY A 803 38.76 -28.39 -9.71
N ALA A 804 38.59 -28.14 -8.40
CA ALA A 804 38.90 -26.82 -7.82
C ALA A 804 40.40 -26.70 -7.48
N SER A 805 41.00 -25.54 -7.81
CA SER A 805 42.36 -25.21 -7.36
C SER A 805 42.33 -24.74 -5.89
N GLY A 806 42.82 -25.61 -4.99
CA GLY A 806 43.18 -25.25 -3.61
C GLY A 806 42.24 -25.75 -2.50
N SER A 807 42.83 -25.86 -1.31
CA SER A 807 42.26 -26.29 -0.03
C SER A 807 41.59 -25.13 0.74
N LEU A 808 40.83 -25.43 1.81
CA LEU A 808 40.24 -24.37 2.65
C LEU A 808 41.33 -23.57 3.37
N MET A 809 42.42 -24.22 3.79
CA MET A 809 43.58 -23.53 4.35
C MET A 809 44.26 -22.60 3.34
N ASP A 810 44.25 -22.95 2.05
CA ASP A 810 44.78 -22.03 1.04
C ASP A 810 43.98 -20.73 1.02
N VAL A 811 42.66 -20.77 1.20
CA VAL A 811 41.84 -19.54 1.29
C VAL A 811 42.22 -18.73 2.53
N VAL A 812 42.43 -19.38 3.67
CA VAL A 812 42.87 -18.72 4.90
C VAL A 812 44.23 -18.05 4.68
N HIS A 813 45.18 -18.72 4.05
CA HIS A 813 46.48 -18.13 3.69
C HIS A 813 46.31 -16.92 2.76
N HIS A 814 45.46 -17.00 1.73
CA HIS A 814 45.22 -15.87 0.81
C HIS A 814 44.50 -14.68 1.47
N ILE A 815 43.79 -14.88 2.60
CA ILE A 815 43.21 -13.77 3.37
C ILE A 815 44.31 -12.94 4.05
N PHE A 816 45.36 -13.59 4.54
CA PHE A 816 46.48 -12.92 5.24
C PHE A 816 47.60 -12.48 4.29
N ASP A 817 47.90 -13.30 3.29
CA ASP A 817 49.00 -13.15 2.33
C ASP A 817 48.45 -13.06 0.88
N CYS A 818 47.59 -12.07 0.61
CA CYS A 818 46.94 -11.91 -0.69
C CYS A 818 47.89 -11.34 -1.75
N PRO A 819 48.17 -12.02 -2.87
CA PRO A 819 49.08 -11.51 -3.89
C PRO A 819 48.48 -10.34 -4.68
N LEU A 820 49.26 -9.29 -4.93
CA LEU A 820 48.85 -8.16 -5.77
C LEU A 820 49.00 -8.50 -7.27
N SER A 821 48.03 -8.07 -8.09
CA SER A 821 48.00 -8.34 -9.54
C SER A 821 49.06 -7.50 -10.28
N GLY A 822 50.30 -7.97 -10.30
CA GLY A 822 51.44 -7.36 -11.00
C GLY A 822 52.74 -8.15 -10.91
N ALA A 823 52.79 -9.27 -10.18
CA ALA A 823 53.90 -10.21 -10.23
C ALA A 823 53.70 -11.17 -11.39
N ASP A 824 54.31 -10.89 -12.54
CA ASP A 824 54.39 -11.83 -13.66
C ASP A 824 54.93 -13.17 -13.16
N ALA A 825 54.11 -14.22 -13.26
CA ALA A 825 54.42 -15.59 -12.85
C ALA A 825 55.51 -16.28 -13.70
N ALA A 826 56.21 -15.54 -14.56
CA ALA A 826 57.16 -16.06 -15.54
C ALA A 826 58.63 -15.66 -15.30
N ALA A 827 58.94 -14.85 -14.29
CA ALA A 827 60.33 -14.50 -13.95
C ALA A 827 60.77 -15.18 -12.64
N PRO A 828 61.79 -16.06 -12.66
CA PRO A 828 62.42 -16.54 -11.43
C PRO A 828 63.24 -15.38 -10.86
N SER A 829 62.60 -14.50 -10.09
CA SER A 829 63.26 -13.37 -9.43
C SER A 829 63.15 -13.52 -7.92
N SER A 830 64.30 -13.42 -7.27
CA SER A 830 64.56 -13.53 -5.83
C SER A 830 64.03 -12.34 -5.01
N THR A 831 62.91 -11.74 -5.42
CA THR A 831 62.26 -10.62 -4.72
C THR A 831 60.92 -11.08 -4.16
N PRO A 832 60.62 -10.79 -2.87
CA PRO A 832 59.38 -11.27 -2.25
C PRO A 832 58.17 -10.74 -3.02
N VAL A 833 57.24 -11.64 -3.37
CA VAL A 833 55.95 -11.27 -3.98
C VAL A 833 55.28 -10.29 -3.03
N SER A 834 54.93 -9.10 -3.54
CA SER A 834 54.23 -8.11 -2.73
C SER A 834 52.83 -8.62 -2.40
N THR A 835 52.58 -8.87 -1.12
CA THR A 835 51.29 -9.33 -0.58
C THR A 835 50.62 -8.26 0.26
N THR A 836 49.30 -8.35 0.41
CA THR A 836 48.51 -7.53 1.32
C THR A 836 47.59 -8.40 2.16
N THR A 837 47.32 -7.98 3.38
CA THR A 837 46.30 -8.62 4.23
C THR A 837 44.92 -8.03 3.94
N LEU A 838 43.92 -8.90 3.81
CA LEU A 838 42.52 -8.52 3.53
C LEU A 838 41.70 -8.26 4.79
N LEU A 839 42.27 -8.49 5.97
CA LEU A 839 41.67 -8.18 7.26
C LEU A 839 42.29 -6.91 7.82
N SER A 840 41.45 -5.99 8.28
CA SER A 840 41.90 -4.85 9.06
C SER A 840 42.06 -5.22 10.55
N LYS A 841 42.75 -4.35 11.31
CA LYS A 841 42.81 -4.45 12.77
C LYS A 841 41.41 -4.52 13.41
N ARG A 842 40.46 -3.77 12.85
CA ARG A 842 39.06 -3.78 13.29
C ARG A 842 38.41 -5.14 13.05
N ASP A 843 38.66 -5.78 11.91
CA ASP A 843 38.10 -7.09 11.59
C ASP A 843 38.67 -8.19 12.50
N ALA A 844 39.97 -8.15 12.77
CA ALA A 844 40.61 -9.06 13.72
C ALA A 844 40.03 -8.90 15.14
N LEU A 845 39.81 -7.67 15.59
CA LEU A 845 39.14 -7.38 16.86
C LEU A 845 37.68 -7.85 16.85
N GLU A 846 36.94 -7.64 15.77
CA GLU A 846 35.55 -8.09 15.63
C GLU A 846 35.44 -9.62 15.75
N ILE A 847 36.33 -10.37 15.10
CA ILE A 847 36.37 -11.83 15.18
C ILE A 847 36.74 -12.27 16.60
N THR A 848 37.78 -11.69 17.19
CA THR A 848 38.25 -12.11 18.53
C THR A 848 37.31 -11.70 19.67
N THR A 849 36.60 -10.58 19.56
CA THR A 849 35.67 -10.09 20.60
C THR A 849 34.28 -10.73 20.55
N ASN A 850 33.80 -11.09 19.36
CA ASN A 850 32.43 -11.62 19.20
C ASN A 850 32.36 -13.15 19.14
N LEU A 851 33.49 -13.86 19.11
CA LEU A 851 33.50 -15.31 19.28
C LEU A 851 33.54 -15.66 20.78
N PRO A 852 32.49 -16.29 21.35
CA PRO A 852 32.32 -16.48 22.80
C PRO A 852 33.32 -17.45 23.44
N PHE A 853 34.30 -17.94 22.69
CA PHE A 853 35.22 -19.03 23.07
C PHE A 853 36.70 -18.68 22.83
N ALA A 854 37.04 -17.40 22.65
CA ALA A 854 38.43 -16.95 22.46
C ALA A 854 39.40 -17.52 23.53
N LEU A 855 38.94 -17.67 24.79
CA LEU A 855 39.72 -18.32 25.86
C LEU A 855 39.84 -19.84 25.73
N SER A 856 38.83 -20.52 25.15
CA SER A 856 38.79 -21.97 25.00
C SER A 856 39.72 -22.45 23.87
N LEU A 857 39.79 -21.67 22.78
CA LEU A 857 40.66 -21.95 21.65
C LEU A 857 42.15 -21.75 21.99
N ILE A 858 42.49 -20.94 23.00
CA ILE A 858 43.87 -20.77 23.46
C ILE A 858 44.40 -22.02 24.19
N LEU A 859 43.54 -22.82 24.82
CA LEU A 859 43.95 -23.97 25.65
C LEU A 859 44.16 -25.26 24.84
N ASN A 860 43.52 -25.40 23.68
CA ASN A 860 43.68 -26.53 22.76
C ASN A 860 43.41 -26.03 21.32
N PRO A 861 44.32 -25.22 20.75
CA PRO A 861 44.08 -24.60 19.46
C PRO A 861 44.11 -25.65 18.35
N GLY A 862 43.20 -25.52 17.39
CA GLY A 862 43.31 -26.23 16.12
C GLY A 862 44.13 -25.42 15.11
N PRO A 863 44.47 -26.01 13.96
CA PRO A 863 45.38 -25.42 12.97
C PRO A 863 44.91 -24.06 12.42
N VAL A 864 43.59 -23.85 12.28
CA VAL A 864 43.06 -22.56 11.81
C VAL A 864 43.25 -21.50 12.88
N ASN A 865 42.93 -21.80 14.14
CA ASN A 865 43.08 -20.87 15.25
C ASN A 865 44.55 -20.55 15.55
N GLU A 866 45.46 -21.52 15.48
CA GLU A 866 46.91 -21.28 15.62
C GLU A 866 47.37 -20.25 14.58
N TYR A 867 47.09 -20.50 13.30
CA TYR A 867 47.49 -19.61 12.21
C TYR A 867 46.81 -18.24 12.31
N PHE A 868 45.52 -18.20 12.60
CA PHE A 868 44.77 -16.96 12.82
C PHE A 868 45.38 -16.12 13.93
N THR A 869 45.68 -16.73 15.08
CA THR A 869 46.23 -16.05 16.26
C THR A 869 47.62 -15.49 15.96
N GLU A 870 48.49 -16.27 15.34
CA GLU A 870 49.83 -15.83 14.92
C GLU A 870 49.78 -14.62 13.99
N ARG A 871 48.94 -14.68 12.94
CA ARG A 871 48.81 -13.61 11.96
C ARG A 871 48.11 -12.38 12.53
N CYS A 872 47.09 -12.54 13.37
CA CYS A 872 46.45 -11.42 14.03
C CYS A 872 47.36 -10.72 15.04
N MET A 873 48.20 -11.44 15.79
CA MET A 873 49.23 -10.79 16.62
C MET A 873 50.18 -9.96 15.76
N SER A 874 50.61 -10.49 14.62
CA SER A 874 51.44 -9.74 13.65
C SER A 874 50.74 -8.48 13.14
N LEU A 875 49.43 -8.55 12.83
CA LEU A 875 48.62 -7.38 12.44
C LEU A 875 48.42 -6.35 13.57
N MET A 876 48.36 -6.80 14.83
CA MET A 876 48.13 -5.95 16.00
C MET A 876 49.40 -5.23 16.46
N VAL A 877 50.55 -5.88 16.28
CA VAL A 877 51.90 -5.38 16.64
C VAL A 877 52.57 -4.61 15.50
N GLY A 878 52.17 -4.87 14.25
CA GLY A 878 52.65 -4.11 13.09
C GLY A 878 52.35 -2.62 13.25
N GLU A 879 53.42 -1.82 13.30
CA GLU A 879 53.34 -0.37 13.14
C GLU A 879 52.94 -0.07 11.69
N GLU A 880 51.66 0.22 11.47
CA GLU A 880 51.29 1.11 10.37
C GLU A 880 51.13 2.52 10.95
N ASP A 881 52.22 3.30 10.83
CA ASP A 881 52.25 4.75 11.01
C ASP A 881 51.22 5.45 10.10
N ALA A 882 50.50 6.40 10.70
CA ALA A 882 49.71 7.52 10.12
C ALA A 882 48.36 7.23 9.45
#